data_AF-A0AAR2LE85-F1
#
_entry.id   AF-A0AAR2LE85-F1
#
_cell.length_a   1.000
_cell.length_b   1.000
_cell.length_c   1.000
_cell.angle_alpha   90.00
_cell.angle_beta   90.00
_cell.angle_gamma   90.00
#
_symmetry.space_group_name_H-M   'P 1'
#
loop_
_entity.id
_entity.type
_entity.pdbx_description
1 polymer ?
#
loop_
_entity_poly.entity_id
_entity_poly.type
_entity_poly.pdbx_seq_one_letter_code
_entity_poly.pdbx_strand_id
1 'polypeptide(L)'
;NQFFCLFCLLSTLSFHLQINLLNKAQKLKLITSHTLLCVGAGGWSPLDSDHYQWLQVDLGIRKQVTAIATQGRYSSSDWTTRYRLLYSDTGRNWKPYHQDGNIWVSTAFTGNSNTESVVRHDLQHAIVARYLRIIPLDWSEEGRIGLRIEIYGCPYWADVINFDGQGVISYRFKMKKMKILKDVIALKFKTAESEGVILHGEGQQGDYITLELRRGRLLLQINLGSNQYGSILGHTSVTSGSLLDDHHWHSVVIERYRRNVNFTLDQHTQHFRTNGEFDHLDLDYEVQAALIRNFKGCMESINYNGDNITDLARRKKLDTSSFRNLTFSCVDSHTFPVFFNATSFLQLSGRREHNMVSVGFQFRTWNPNGLLLFSSLADGMLEIALNDGKVTAHINVTQLSCVLHVSGSGLNDGEWHDVRFLAKENFAMLTIDGDEASAVRTNAPIQITTGGTYHFGGKCYFLWTQASPFQRSFQGCMQLIQVDDQLADLTAVEQGRLGAFENVSLDMCAIIDRCMPNHCEHGGRCTQTWNSFSCSCDGTGYTGATCHTSVYEQSCEAYKHLGRSSDLYWIDPDGSGSLGPFKVICNMTEDKVWTTVVNNLPAQTSVTGSSRERRTVLQLNYSATMEQISAITSSAEHCEQHVAYSCRMSRLLNTPDGTPYTWWVGRANEKHFYWGGSAPGIQKCACGIERNCTDPKYHCNCDADQKQWREDSGLLVYKDHLPVSQVAVGDTNRPGSEAKLTVGPLRCQGDRSYWNAASFNTPSSYLHFSTFQGETSADISFYFKTSAPYGVFLENLGNTDFIRLELKSPTVVSFSFDVGNGPVELNVHSPTPLNDDQWHRVSAERNVKEAILQLDQQYREVRPAPEQGHTRLELYSQLYVGAAGGQRGFLGCIRSLKMNGVTLDLEERAKVTPGVKPGCSGHCTSFGMYCRNGGKCVEKYNGYSCDCSGTAYDGPFCTKDVGGFFEAGTLVRYNLVPDVVVAASSLDSKSVVQSLPTETNLTREDLAFSFSTSSAPSILLYISSRTQDYMAVVLRQNGTLQLRYNLGGLREPFTVDLDQRNLANGQPHSVNITRVERDIYVQVKEDIIHSLSVPHVFSEEHDSNLPGENTLFLGKVFETGQIDPVLIEKYNTPGFVGCLSRVQFNSIAPLKAALRTQVPAPVSHQGKLVESNCGASPLTIPPILGLIMLIIMFDYLKCSSNLELE
;
A
#
# COMPACT_ATOMS: atom_id res chain seq x y z
N ASN A 1 -22.89 13.31 -36.08
CA ASN A 1 -21.57 12.97 -36.65
C ASN A 1 -21.43 11.46 -36.80
N GLN A 2 -22.16 10.91 -37.77
CA GLN A 2 -21.95 9.59 -38.36
C GLN A 2 -21.76 9.89 -39.84
N PHE A 3 -20.54 9.73 -40.36
CA PHE A 3 -20.15 9.62 -41.78
C PHE A 3 -18.64 9.89 -41.83
N PHE A 4 -17.82 8.85 -41.64
CA PHE A 4 -16.45 8.69 -42.18
C PHE A 4 -15.84 7.40 -41.62
N CYS A 5 -16.42 6.25 -41.99
CA CYS A 5 -15.81 4.92 -41.84
C CYS A 5 -16.43 3.99 -42.88
N LEU A 6 -16.13 4.23 -44.16
CA LEU A 6 -16.43 3.28 -45.23
C LEU A 6 -15.53 3.50 -46.45
N PHE A 7 -14.22 3.63 -46.24
CA PHE A 7 -13.21 3.60 -47.31
C PHE A 7 -11.85 3.15 -46.74
N CYS A 8 -11.79 1.97 -46.13
CA CYS A 8 -10.52 1.32 -45.74
C CYS A 8 -10.64 -0.20 -45.65
N LEU A 9 -11.45 -0.83 -46.53
CA LEU A 9 -11.64 -2.28 -46.56
C LEU A 9 -11.23 -2.96 -47.88
N LEU A 10 -10.53 -2.27 -48.79
CA LEU A 10 -10.09 -2.85 -50.08
C LEU A 10 -8.68 -2.43 -50.54
N SER A 11 -7.74 -2.21 -49.60
CA SER A 11 -6.31 -2.11 -49.97
C SER A 11 -5.39 -2.68 -48.89
N THR A 12 -5.55 -3.97 -48.58
CA THR A 12 -4.50 -4.78 -47.97
C THR A 12 -3.43 -5.08 -49.01
N LEU A 13 -2.57 -4.09 -49.29
CA LEU A 13 -1.23 -4.34 -49.81
C LEU A 13 -0.32 -4.62 -48.61
N SER A 14 -0.49 -5.81 -48.03
CA SER A 14 0.54 -6.40 -47.19
C SER A 14 1.75 -6.62 -48.09
N PHE A 15 2.83 -5.88 -47.87
CA PHE A 15 4.13 -6.23 -48.44
C PHE A 15 4.58 -7.53 -47.76
N HIS A 16 4.25 -8.67 -48.36
CA HIS A 16 4.92 -9.94 -48.08
C HIS A 16 6.31 -9.86 -48.68
N LEU A 17 7.33 -9.70 -47.84
CA LEU A 17 8.72 -9.89 -48.24
C LEU A 17 9.16 -11.30 -47.81
N GLN A 18 8.63 -12.31 -48.48
CA GLN A 18 9.13 -13.68 -48.31
C GLN A 18 10.48 -13.77 -49.02
N ILE A 19 11.59 -13.81 -48.26
CA ILE A 19 12.93 -14.00 -48.83
C ILE A 19 13.07 -15.47 -49.25
N ASN A 20 12.60 -15.80 -50.45
CA ASN A 20 13.10 -16.92 -51.24
C ASN A 20 14.10 -16.35 -52.24
N LEU A 21 15.38 -16.70 -52.08
CA LEU A 21 16.46 -16.32 -52.99
C LEU A 21 16.25 -16.98 -54.37
N LEU A 22 15.44 -16.38 -55.24
CA LEU A 22 15.45 -16.61 -56.70
C LEU A 22 14.81 -15.40 -57.43
N ASN A 23 15.70 -14.54 -57.93
CA ASN A 23 15.54 -13.55 -59.03
C ASN A 23 14.62 -12.31 -58.88
N LYS A 24 15.30 -11.16 -59.12
CA LYS A 24 14.86 -9.79 -59.54
C LYS A 24 14.45 -8.76 -58.47
N ALA A 25 15.48 -7.98 -58.10
CA ALA A 25 15.50 -6.51 -57.97
C ALA A 25 14.80 -5.82 -56.77
N GLN A 26 15.49 -5.78 -55.63
CA GLN A 26 15.91 -4.54 -54.95
C GLN A 26 17.14 -4.89 -54.09
N LYS A 27 18.26 -4.17 -54.29
CA LYS A 27 19.55 -4.46 -53.63
C LYS A 27 19.43 -4.22 -52.11
N LEU A 28 19.19 -5.28 -51.34
CA LEU A 28 19.57 -5.34 -49.93
C LEU A 28 21.08 -5.51 -49.88
N LYS A 29 21.82 -4.52 -49.35
CA LYS A 29 23.27 -4.61 -49.20
C LYS A 29 23.56 -5.19 -47.81
N LEU A 30 23.72 -6.51 -47.71
CA LEU A 30 24.42 -7.11 -46.57
C LEU A 30 25.87 -6.60 -46.64
N ILE A 31 26.25 -5.74 -45.70
CA ILE A 31 27.65 -5.33 -45.51
C ILE A 31 28.19 -6.25 -44.41
N THR A 32 28.95 -7.27 -44.80
CA THR A 32 29.67 -8.14 -43.86
C THR A 32 31.16 -7.81 -43.92
N SER A 33 31.75 -7.58 -42.75
CA SER A 33 33.20 -7.63 -42.56
C SER A 33 33.58 -9.10 -42.47
N HIS A 34 34.38 -9.58 -43.44
CA HIS A 34 34.90 -10.96 -43.58
C HIS A 34 33.95 -12.03 -44.17
N THR A 35 34.60 -13.03 -44.75
CA THR A 35 34.25 -13.81 -45.96
C THR A 35 32.99 -14.68 -45.86
N LEU A 36 32.11 -14.60 -46.86
CA LEU A 36 30.83 -15.32 -46.94
C LEU A 36 30.98 -16.71 -47.58
N LEU A 37 30.45 -17.76 -46.92
CA LEU A 37 30.05 -19.03 -47.56
C LEU A 37 28.53 -19.18 -47.41
N CYS A 38 27.77 -18.55 -48.31
CA CYS A 38 26.37 -18.92 -48.52
C CYS A 38 26.30 -20.27 -49.22
N VAL A 39 26.51 -21.37 -48.49
CA VAL A 39 26.26 -22.72 -49.00
C VAL A 39 24.82 -23.10 -48.69
N GLY A 40 23.96 -23.01 -49.71
CA GLY A 40 22.87 -23.95 -49.99
C GLY A 40 21.70 -24.15 -49.01
N ALA A 41 21.67 -23.57 -47.80
CA ALA A 41 20.66 -23.91 -46.78
C ALA A 41 19.95 -22.71 -46.11
N GLY A 42 19.57 -21.69 -46.89
CA GLY A 42 18.46 -20.78 -46.56
C GLY A 42 18.53 -19.87 -45.31
N GLY A 43 19.68 -19.60 -44.68
CA GLY A 43 19.79 -18.70 -43.51
C GLY A 43 21.20 -18.16 -43.25
N TRP A 44 21.33 -17.19 -42.34
CA TRP A 44 22.61 -16.61 -41.89
C TRP A 44 23.24 -17.47 -40.80
N SER A 45 24.54 -17.74 -40.91
CA SER A 45 25.37 -18.36 -39.88
C SER A 45 26.80 -17.84 -40.04
N PRO A 46 27.42 -17.26 -39.00
CA PRO A 46 28.79 -16.76 -39.06
C PRO A 46 29.82 -17.89 -39.15
N LEU A 47 31.05 -17.56 -39.57
CA LEU A 47 32.15 -18.52 -39.65
C LEU A 47 32.52 -19.03 -38.26
N ASP A 48 32.74 -18.08 -37.35
CA ASP A 48 33.01 -18.29 -35.94
C ASP A 48 31.73 -18.07 -35.12
N SER A 49 31.54 -18.80 -34.03
CA SER A 49 30.42 -18.61 -33.10
C SER A 49 30.95 -18.06 -31.79
N ASP A 50 31.14 -16.76 -31.75
CA ASP A 50 31.55 -15.99 -30.57
C ASP A 50 30.53 -14.88 -30.26
N HIS A 51 30.74 -14.17 -29.15
CA HIS A 51 29.86 -13.09 -28.70
C HIS A 51 30.05 -11.76 -29.45
N TYR A 52 30.89 -11.72 -30.49
CA TYR A 52 31.15 -10.52 -31.30
C TYR A 52 30.47 -10.56 -32.67
N GLN A 53 29.83 -11.69 -33.01
CA GLN A 53 29.08 -11.83 -34.25
C GLN A 53 27.76 -11.04 -34.21
N TRP A 54 27.37 -10.47 -35.36
CA TRP A 54 26.10 -9.78 -35.50
C TRP A 54 25.55 -9.85 -36.93
N LEU A 55 24.23 -9.75 -37.06
CA LEU A 55 23.54 -9.64 -38.34
C LEU A 55 22.95 -8.22 -38.49
N GLN A 56 23.41 -7.47 -39.48
CA GLN A 56 22.94 -6.11 -39.75
C GLN A 56 22.05 -6.03 -40.99
N VAL A 57 20.98 -5.26 -40.88
CA VAL A 57 20.01 -4.99 -41.94
C VAL A 57 19.95 -3.49 -42.21
N ASP A 58 20.15 -3.08 -43.47
CA ASP A 58 19.86 -1.73 -43.95
C ASP A 58 18.48 -1.72 -44.64
N LEU A 59 17.52 -0.99 -44.07
CA LEU A 59 16.16 -0.85 -44.59
C LEU A 59 16.06 0.19 -45.74
N GLY A 60 17.18 0.82 -46.10
CA GLY A 60 17.32 1.81 -47.16
C GLY A 60 16.84 3.22 -46.77
N ILE A 61 15.68 3.31 -46.14
CA ILE A 61 15.10 4.55 -45.57
C ILE A 61 14.70 4.33 -44.11
N ARG A 62 14.44 5.41 -43.36
CA ARG A 62 13.86 5.30 -42.01
C ARG A 62 12.50 4.60 -42.11
N LYS A 63 12.31 3.56 -41.30
CA LYS A 63 11.07 2.81 -41.15
C LYS A 63 10.65 2.86 -39.69
N GLN A 64 9.35 2.85 -39.46
CA GLN A 64 8.77 2.59 -38.15
C GLN A 64 8.54 1.08 -38.03
N VAL A 65 9.44 0.42 -37.28
CA VAL A 65 9.48 -1.03 -37.07
C VAL A 65 8.59 -1.38 -35.88
N THR A 66 7.70 -2.36 -36.06
CA THR A 66 6.69 -2.76 -35.05
C THR A 66 6.83 -4.20 -34.58
N ALA A 67 7.50 -5.08 -35.33
CA ALA A 67 7.74 -6.46 -34.90
C ALA A 67 8.96 -7.07 -35.59
N ILE A 68 9.54 -8.09 -34.97
CA ILE A 68 10.62 -8.91 -35.54
C ILE A 68 10.27 -10.39 -35.34
N ALA A 69 10.45 -11.19 -36.38
CA ALA A 69 10.37 -12.64 -36.30
C ALA A 69 11.73 -13.29 -36.59
N THR A 70 12.06 -14.32 -35.84
CA THR A 70 13.29 -15.11 -35.94
C THR A 70 12.97 -16.58 -36.15
N GLN A 71 13.81 -17.27 -36.90
CA GLN A 71 13.73 -18.71 -37.16
C GLN A 71 15.14 -19.28 -37.30
N GLY A 72 15.41 -20.50 -36.83
CA GLY A 72 16.72 -21.13 -36.97
C GLY A 72 17.06 -21.45 -38.43
N ARG A 73 18.32 -21.76 -38.73
CA ARG A 73 18.75 -22.07 -40.10
C ARG A 73 18.15 -23.39 -40.56
N TYR A 74 17.68 -23.46 -41.81
CA TYR A 74 16.96 -24.62 -42.32
C TYR A 74 17.83 -25.91 -42.32
N SER A 75 17.25 -27.02 -41.84
CA SER A 75 17.87 -28.36 -41.88
C SER A 75 19.27 -28.43 -41.25
N SER A 76 19.54 -27.68 -40.17
CA SER A 76 20.79 -27.76 -39.39
C SER A 76 20.51 -27.86 -37.88
N SER A 77 21.56 -27.89 -37.06
CA SER A 77 21.45 -27.66 -35.61
C SER A 77 21.70 -26.19 -35.23
N ASP A 78 21.75 -25.29 -36.22
CA ASP A 78 22.16 -23.89 -36.02
C ASP A 78 20.93 -22.99 -35.77
N TRP A 79 20.73 -22.58 -34.52
CA TRP A 79 19.73 -21.57 -34.15
C TRP A 79 20.16 -20.74 -32.94
N THR A 80 19.69 -19.49 -32.90
CA THR A 80 19.91 -18.57 -31.78
C THR A 80 18.79 -18.70 -30.76
N THR A 81 19.11 -19.00 -29.50
CA THR A 81 18.14 -19.17 -28.40
C THR A 81 17.87 -17.87 -27.67
N ARG A 82 18.81 -16.92 -27.68
CA ARG A 82 18.63 -15.56 -27.13
C ARG A 82 19.38 -14.53 -27.96
N TYR A 83 18.79 -13.36 -28.19
CA TYR A 83 19.43 -12.28 -28.96
C TYR A 83 19.07 -10.89 -28.43
N ARG A 84 19.91 -9.90 -28.73
CA ARG A 84 19.69 -8.48 -28.48
C ARG A 84 19.42 -7.73 -29.79
N LEU A 85 18.56 -6.73 -29.76
CA LEU A 85 18.27 -5.86 -30.90
C LEU A 85 18.89 -4.47 -30.68
N LEU A 86 19.73 -4.04 -31.61
CA LEU A 86 20.22 -2.66 -31.71
C LEU A 86 19.64 -1.98 -32.95
N TYR A 87 19.51 -0.65 -32.89
CA TYR A 87 19.03 0.15 -34.02
C TYR A 87 19.83 1.46 -34.16
N SER A 88 19.88 1.98 -35.39
CA SER A 88 20.55 3.24 -35.72
C SER A 88 19.96 3.88 -36.98
N ASP A 89 20.06 5.20 -37.09
CA ASP A 89 19.73 5.94 -38.32
C ASP A 89 20.90 5.97 -39.33
N THR A 90 22.14 5.86 -38.84
CA THR A 90 23.38 6.08 -39.61
C THR A 90 24.20 4.80 -39.81
N GLY A 91 23.88 3.74 -39.07
CA GLY A 91 24.67 2.52 -39.00
C GLY A 91 25.87 2.65 -38.06
N ARG A 92 25.90 3.75 -37.29
CA ARG A 92 26.84 4.05 -36.21
C ARG A 92 26.11 4.51 -34.95
N ASN A 93 26.81 4.66 -33.82
CA ASN A 93 26.24 5.03 -32.52
C ASN A 93 24.97 4.21 -32.22
N TRP A 94 25.13 2.90 -32.04
CA TRP A 94 24.02 1.98 -31.92
C TRP A 94 23.26 2.17 -30.61
N LYS A 95 21.91 2.15 -30.69
CA LYS A 95 21.05 2.18 -29.51
C LYS A 95 20.45 0.79 -29.26
N PRO A 96 20.59 0.23 -28.05
CA PRO A 96 19.85 -0.96 -27.68
C PRO A 96 18.35 -0.69 -27.57
N TYR A 97 17.53 -1.63 -28.03
CA TYR A 97 16.10 -1.63 -27.76
C TYR A 97 15.83 -2.20 -26.36
N HIS A 98 14.99 -1.54 -25.57
CA HIS A 98 14.58 -1.97 -24.23
C HIS A 98 13.05 -2.19 -24.19
N GLN A 99 12.57 -3.24 -23.51
CA GLN A 99 11.14 -3.45 -23.20
C GLN A 99 10.81 -2.86 -21.82
N ASP A 100 9.58 -2.37 -21.67
CA ASP A 100 8.93 -1.89 -20.44
C ASP A 100 9.43 -0.56 -19.87
N GLY A 101 10.14 0.26 -20.66
CA GLY A 101 10.75 1.50 -20.15
C GLY A 101 11.81 1.25 -19.07
N ASN A 102 12.05 -0.02 -18.72
CA ASN A 102 13.00 -0.43 -17.72
C ASN A 102 14.38 -0.43 -18.35
N ILE A 103 15.12 0.62 -18.04
CA ILE A 103 16.50 0.81 -18.50
C ILE A 103 17.40 -0.37 -18.04
N TRP A 104 16.97 -1.06 -16.98
CA TRP A 104 17.63 -2.16 -16.27
C TRP A 104 17.74 -3.49 -17.03
N VAL A 105 16.87 -3.71 -18.01
CA VAL A 105 16.86 -4.97 -18.77
C VAL A 105 17.60 -4.74 -20.07
N SER A 106 18.82 -5.27 -20.18
CA SER A 106 19.33 -5.63 -21.50
C SER A 106 18.41 -6.75 -22.01
N THR A 107 17.38 -6.40 -22.76
CA THR A 107 16.36 -7.35 -23.24
C THR A 107 17.01 -8.33 -24.21
N ALA A 108 17.42 -9.46 -23.65
CA ALA A 108 17.66 -10.65 -24.41
C ALA A 108 16.28 -11.17 -24.83
N PHE A 109 15.89 -10.93 -26.07
CA PHE A 109 14.73 -11.57 -26.65
C PHE A 109 14.95 -13.07 -26.65
N THR A 110 13.95 -13.82 -26.18
CA THR A 110 13.92 -15.27 -26.35
C THR A 110 13.84 -15.57 -27.85
N GLY A 111 14.84 -16.27 -28.36
CA GLY A 111 14.91 -16.71 -29.74
C GLY A 111 14.26 -18.07 -29.93
N ASN A 112 14.86 -18.89 -30.79
CA ASN A 112 14.31 -20.16 -31.24
C ASN A 112 14.72 -21.33 -30.34
N SER A 113 13.87 -22.35 -30.24
CA SER A 113 14.20 -23.64 -29.60
C SER A 113 14.54 -24.74 -30.60
N ASN A 114 14.37 -24.48 -31.90
CA ASN A 114 14.64 -25.40 -33.00
C ASN A 114 14.77 -24.60 -34.33
N THR A 115 15.01 -25.30 -35.44
CA THR A 115 15.17 -24.67 -36.77
C THR A 115 13.87 -24.32 -37.50
N GLU A 116 12.73 -24.89 -37.11
CA GLU A 116 11.49 -24.81 -37.89
C GLU A 116 10.46 -23.82 -37.32
N SER A 117 10.41 -23.64 -36.00
CA SER A 117 9.44 -22.75 -35.36
C SER A 117 9.84 -21.28 -35.52
N VAL A 118 8.90 -20.45 -36.00
CA VAL A 118 9.04 -18.99 -36.05
C VAL A 118 8.69 -18.42 -34.68
N VAL A 119 9.58 -17.60 -34.14
CA VAL A 119 9.36 -16.85 -32.90
C VAL A 119 9.24 -15.38 -33.24
N ARG A 120 8.05 -14.81 -33.01
CA ARG A 120 7.72 -13.42 -33.31
C ARG A 120 7.59 -12.63 -32.01
N HIS A 121 8.23 -11.47 -31.98
CA HIS A 121 8.09 -10.47 -30.92
C HIS A 121 7.49 -9.21 -31.51
N ASP A 122 6.27 -8.87 -31.08
CA ASP A 122 5.71 -7.55 -31.32
C ASP A 122 6.38 -6.55 -30.36
N LEU A 123 6.90 -5.48 -30.92
CA LEU A 123 7.59 -4.46 -30.15
C LEU A 123 6.54 -3.62 -29.42
N GLN A 124 6.61 -3.59 -28.09
CA GLN A 124 5.76 -2.76 -27.23
C GLN A 124 5.74 -1.29 -27.70
N HIS A 125 6.89 -0.80 -28.17
CA HIS A 125 7.03 0.52 -28.75
C HIS A 125 7.70 0.44 -30.11
N ALA A 126 7.11 1.09 -31.10
CA ALA A 126 7.66 1.09 -32.45
C ALA A 126 8.97 1.88 -32.51
N ILE A 127 9.97 1.34 -33.20
CA ILE A 127 11.29 1.96 -33.35
C ILE A 127 11.35 2.67 -34.69
N VAL A 128 11.80 3.92 -34.73
CA VAL A 128 12.12 4.60 -35.99
C VAL A 128 13.61 4.47 -36.25
N ALA A 129 13.98 3.69 -37.26
CA ALA A 129 15.38 3.45 -37.60
C ALA A 129 15.55 3.12 -39.09
N ARG A 130 16.78 3.24 -39.59
CA ARG A 130 17.18 2.74 -40.92
C ARG A 130 17.94 1.42 -40.83
N TYR A 131 18.80 1.29 -39.84
CA TYR A 131 19.64 0.12 -39.62
C TYR A 131 19.20 -0.63 -38.37
N LEU A 132 19.15 -1.95 -38.47
CA LEU A 132 18.93 -2.86 -37.35
C LEU A 132 20.11 -3.81 -37.26
N ARG A 133 20.54 -4.15 -36.04
CA ARG A 133 21.59 -5.13 -35.77
C ARG A 133 21.10 -6.13 -34.74
N ILE A 134 21.12 -7.41 -35.09
CA ILE A 134 20.76 -8.53 -34.21
C ILE A 134 22.05 -9.14 -33.68
N ILE A 135 22.17 -9.16 -32.36
CA ILE A 135 23.34 -9.67 -31.64
C ILE A 135 22.95 -10.98 -30.95
N PRO A 136 23.39 -12.15 -31.45
CA PRO A 136 23.23 -13.42 -30.76
C PRO A 136 23.90 -13.36 -29.38
N LEU A 137 23.20 -13.84 -28.36
CA LEU A 137 23.72 -13.94 -27.00
C LEU A 137 24.01 -15.39 -26.65
N ASP A 138 23.00 -16.25 -26.88
CA ASP A 138 23.05 -17.68 -26.67
C ASP A 138 22.52 -18.40 -27.92
N TRP A 139 23.03 -19.60 -28.19
CA TRP A 139 22.66 -20.42 -29.34
C TRP A 139 22.58 -21.91 -28.96
N SER A 140 22.17 -22.75 -29.92
CA SER A 140 22.06 -24.20 -29.77
C SER A 140 23.36 -24.83 -29.23
N GLU A 141 23.26 -25.66 -28.18
CA GLU A 141 24.41 -26.39 -27.63
C GLU A 141 25.00 -27.40 -28.63
N GLU A 142 24.16 -27.94 -29.51
CA GLU A 142 24.54 -28.96 -30.51
C GLU A 142 24.93 -28.35 -31.87
N GLY A 143 24.92 -27.02 -32.00
CA GLY A 143 25.15 -26.34 -33.27
C GLY A 143 25.83 -24.99 -33.14
N ARG A 144 25.64 -24.14 -34.15
CA ARG A 144 26.23 -22.79 -34.21
C ARG A 144 25.15 -21.71 -34.19
N ILE A 145 25.59 -20.45 -34.20
CA ILE A 145 24.72 -19.31 -34.44
C ILE A 145 24.02 -19.48 -35.80
N GLY A 146 22.68 -19.39 -35.81
CA GLY A 146 21.87 -19.52 -37.02
C GLY A 146 20.61 -18.66 -36.97
N LEU A 147 20.37 -17.85 -38.00
CA LEU A 147 19.22 -16.95 -38.07
C LEU A 147 18.61 -16.85 -39.47
N ARG A 148 17.28 -16.88 -39.50
CA ARG A 148 16.41 -16.34 -40.54
C ARG A 148 15.55 -15.27 -39.86
N ILE A 149 15.40 -14.13 -40.51
CA ILE A 149 14.74 -12.97 -39.89
C ILE A 149 13.70 -12.37 -40.82
N GLU A 150 12.62 -11.88 -40.22
CA GLU A 150 11.61 -11.07 -40.88
C GLU A 150 11.30 -9.84 -40.02
N ILE A 151 11.22 -8.67 -40.65
CA ILE A 151 11.05 -7.38 -39.96
C ILE A 151 9.75 -6.75 -40.45
N TYR A 152 8.87 -6.40 -39.52
CA TYR A 152 7.57 -5.80 -39.81
C TYR A 152 7.58 -4.31 -39.45
N GLY A 153 7.00 -3.48 -40.32
CA GLY A 153 6.92 -2.03 -40.12
C GLY A 153 6.43 -1.27 -41.34
N CYS A 154 6.39 0.06 -41.25
CA CYS A 154 5.95 0.95 -42.33
C CYS A 154 6.99 2.04 -42.65
N PRO A 155 6.97 2.63 -43.87
CA PRO A 155 7.81 3.79 -44.19
C PRO A 155 7.56 4.96 -43.25
N TYR A 156 8.63 5.60 -42.75
CA TYR A 156 8.54 6.79 -41.92
C TYR A 156 9.19 7.99 -42.65
N TRP A 157 8.46 9.09 -42.73
CA TRP A 157 8.94 10.34 -43.32
C TRP A 157 8.64 11.50 -42.37
N ALA A 158 9.64 12.34 -42.12
CA ALA A 158 9.52 13.53 -41.28
C ALA A 158 10.43 14.62 -41.85
N ASP A 159 9.96 15.87 -41.72
CA ASP A 159 10.77 17.03 -42.06
C ASP A 159 11.73 17.32 -40.90
N VAL A 160 13.01 17.47 -41.22
CA VAL A 160 14.08 17.70 -40.25
C VAL A 160 14.68 19.08 -40.48
N ILE A 161 15.02 19.78 -39.41
CA ILE A 161 15.79 21.02 -39.42
C ILE A 161 17.05 20.81 -38.58
N ASN A 162 18.19 21.24 -39.11
CA ASN A 162 19.46 21.24 -38.40
C ASN A 162 19.78 22.66 -37.88
N PHE A 163 20.16 22.73 -36.61
CA PHE A 163 20.53 23.93 -35.87
C PHE A 163 22.03 23.85 -35.55
N ASP A 164 22.77 24.89 -35.92
CA ASP A 164 24.22 25.00 -35.77
C ASP A 164 24.63 25.78 -34.50
N GLY A 165 23.67 26.14 -33.65
CA GLY A 165 23.89 27.04 -32.54
C GLY A 165 23.85 28.54 -32.92
N GLN A 166 23.38 28.91 -34.12
CA GLN A 166 23.12 30.31 -34.49
C GLN A 166 21.71 30.55 -35.03
N GLY A 167 20.98 29.51 -35.45
CA GLY A 167 19.61 29.61 -35.96
C GLY A 167 18.51 29.65 -34.89
N VAL A 168 17.48 30.49 -35.08
CA VAL A 168 16.30 30.65 -34.20
C VAL A 168 15.02 30.67 -35.02
N ILE A 169 14.09 29.70 -34.85
CA ILE A 169 12.81 29.71 -35.57
C ILE A 169 11.79 30.51 -34.76
N SER A 170 11.25 31.59 -35.33
CA SER A 170 10.11 32.28 -34.74
C SER A 170 8.80 31.92 -35.44
N TYR A 171 7.82 31.49 -34.65
CA TYR A 171 6.46 31.22 -35.10
C TYR A 171 5.53 32.30 -34.54
N ARG A 172 4.98 33.14 -35.43
CA ARG A 172 3.98 34.14 -35.05
C ARG A 172 2.57 33.60 -35.13
N PHE A 173 1.80 33.78 -34.06
CA PHE A 173 0.41 33.37 -34.01
C PHE A 173 -0.46 34.20 -34.95
N LYS A 174 -1.47 33.56 -35.56
CA LYS A 174 -2.41 34.23 -36.48
C LYS A 174 -3.28 35.31 -35.80
N MET A 175 -3.46 35.25 -34.47
CA MET A 175 -4.21 36.22 -33.67
C MET A 175 -3.32 36.95 -32.66
N LYS A 176 -3.47 38.28 -32.56
CA LYS A 176 -2.60 39.18 -31.75
C LYS A 176 -2.73 39.03 -30.22
N LYS A 177 -3.77 38.36 -29.71
CA LYS A 177 -3.96 38.04 -28.30
C LYS A 177 -4.65 36.67 -28.19
N MET A 178 -3.98 35.68 -27.64
CA MET A 178 -4.59 34.38 -27.33
C MET A 178 -4.50 34.13 -25.83
N LYS A 179 -5.65 34.08 -25.17
CA LYS A 179 -5.76 33.53 -23.81
C LYS A 179 -5.96 32.03 -23.91
N ILE A 180 -4.87 31.28 -24.02
CA ILE A 180 -4.96 29.85 -24.35
C ILE A 180 -5.29 29.08 -23.07
N LEU A 181 -6.34 28.25 -23.12
CA LEU A 181 -6.70 27.32 -22.04
C LEU A 181 -6.09 25.93 -22.24
N LYS A 182 -5.73 25.59 -23.48
CA LYS A 182 -5.16 24.29 -23.85
C LYS A 182 -4.02 24.47 -24.84
N ASP A 183 -2.84 23.98 -24.49
CA ASP A 183 -1.68 23.93 -25.37
C ASP A 183 -1.27 22.48 -25.62
N VAL A 184 -0.95 22.15 -26.86
CA VAL A 184 -0.37 20.88 -27.27
C VAL A 184 0.87 21.19 -28.09
N ILE A 185 2.04 20.93 -27.51
CA ILE A 185 3.34 21.16 -28.13
C ILE A 185 4.00 19.79 -28.29
N ALA A 186 4.40 19.45 -29.51
CA ALA A 186 5.10 18.21 -29.79
C ALA A 186 6.31 18.48 -30.69
N LEU A 187 7.44 17.86 -30.37
CA LEU A 187 8.65 17.91 -31.19
C LEU A 187 9.53 16.70 -30.91
N LYS A 188 10.43 16.39 -31.83
CA LYS A 188 11.54 15.46 -31.56
C LYS A 188 12.86 16.19 -31.75
N PHE A 189 13.84 15.90 -30.91
CA PHE A 189 15.18 16.50 -31.00
C PHE A 189 16.29 15.44 -30.90
N LYS A 190 17.45 15.77 -31.45
CA LYS A 190 18.68 14.97 -31.42
C LYS A 190 19.87 15.90 -31.21
N THR A 191 20.67 15.70 -30.17
CA THR A 191 21.81 16.58 -29.82
C THR A 191 22.94 15.79 -29.17
N ALA A 192 24.16 16.33 -29.25
CA ALA A 192 25.33 15.85 -28.49
C ALA A 192 25.82 16.89 -27.46
N GLU A 193 25.16 18.06 -27.40
CA GLU A 193 25.42 19.07 -26.38
C GLU A 193 24.54 18.80 -25.16
N SER A 194 25.07 18.98 -23.95
CA SER A 194 24.36 18.80 -22.69
C SER A 194 23.52 20.02 -22.27
N GLU A 195 23.67 21.16 -22.97
CA GLU A 195 23.00 22.43 -22.70
C GLU A 195 22.39 23.00 -23.99
N GLY A 196 21.21 23.60 -23.90
CA GLY A 196 20.62 24.38 -24.99
C GLY A 196 19.12 24.57 -24.89
N VAL A 197 18.64 25.79 -25.20
CA VAL A 197 17.19 26.09 -25.19
C VAL A 197 16.53 25.47 -26.42
N ILE A 198 15.47 24.70 -26.23
CA ILE A 198 14.74 24.03 -27.31
C ILE A 198 13.55 24.90 -27.76
N LEU A 199 12.78 25.40 -26.79
CA LEU A 199 11.59 26.21 -27.03
C LEU A 199 11.48 27.30 -25.96
N HIS A 200 11.08 28.50 -26.36
CA HIS A 200 10.82 29.60 -25.44
C HIS A 200 9.70 30.49 -25.98
N GLY A 201 8.73 30.83 -25.14
CA GLY A 201 7.74 31.85 -25.41
C GLY A 201 7.53 32.68 -24.15
N GLU A 202 7.51 33.99 -24.30
CA GLU A 202 7.28 34.96 -23.22
C GLU A 202 6.19 35.95 -23.64
N GLY A 203 5.38 36.40 -22.69
CA GLY A 203 4.35 37.43 -22.85
C GLY A 203 4.68 38.74 -22.14
N GLN A 204 4.05 39.83 -22.57
CA GLN A 204 4.20 41.20 -22.03
C GLN A 204 3.85 41.28 -20.55
N GLN A 205 3.04 40.35 -20.07
CA GLN A 205 2.57 40.26 -18.69
C GLN A 205 3.50 39.41 -17.80
N GLY A 206 4.60 38.88 -18.34
CA GLY A 206 5.57 38.03 -17.62
C GLY A 206 5.21 36.55 -17.57
N ASP A 207 4.16 36.13 -18.30
CA ASP A 207 3.85 34.71 -18.55
C ASP A 207 4.88 34.12 -19.51
N TYR A 208 5.33 32.90 -19.26
CA TYR A 208 6.25 32.23 -20.17
C TYR A 208 6.17 30.72 -20.11
N ILE A 209 6.64 30.09 -21.19
CA ILE A 209 6.91 28.67 -21.28
C ILE A 209 8.30 28.48 -21.90
N THR A 210 9.19 27.79 -21.19
CA THR A 210 10.54 27.49 -21.63
C THR A 210 10.79 25.99 -21.53
N LEU A 211 11.31 25.40 -22.59
CA LEU A 211 11.84 24.05 -22.64
C LEU A 211 13.33 24.15 -22.96
N GLU A 212 14.18 23.75 -22.04
CA GLU A 212 15.64 23.79 -22.20
C GLU A 212 16.28 22.46 -21.83
N LEU A 213 17.39 22.14 -22.47
CA LEU A 213 18.28 21.07 -22.07
C LEU A 213 19.32 21.66 -21.12
N ARG A 214 19.48 21.03 -19.95
CA ARG A 214 20.44 21.42 -18.92
C ARG A 214 21.06 20.16 -18.33
N ARG A 215 22.39 20.02 -18.41
CA ARG A 215 23.15 18.85 -17.94
C ARG A 215 22.62 17.53 -18.50
N GLY A 216 22.26 17.52 -19.79
CA GLY A 216 21.68 16.35 -20.45
C GLY A 216 20.27 15.97 -19.97
N ARG A 217 19.59 16.85 -19.21
CA ARG A 217 18.20 16.68 -18.74
C ARG A 217 17.30 17.74 -19.31
N LEU A 218 16.03 17.41 -19.53
CA LEU A 218 15.06 18.34 -20.08
C LEU A 218 14.36 19.10 -18.94
N LEU A 219 14.44 20.42 -18.95
CA LEU A 219 13.80 21.30 -17.99
C LEU A 219 12.64 22.07 -18.65
N LEU A 220 11.44 21.87 -18.12
CA LEU A 220 10.24 22.61 -18.49
C LEU A 220 9.92 23.65 -17.41
N GLN A 221 9.87 24.91 -17.80
CA GLN A 221 9.51 26.02 -16.94
C GLN A 221 8.24 26.69 -17.47
N ILE A 222 7.25 26.88 -16.60
CA ILE A 222 5.97 27.52 -16.94
C ILE A 222 5.62 28.55 -15.88
N ASN A 223 5.23 29.75 -16.31
CA ASN A 223 4.65 30.78 -15.46
C ASN A 223 3.31 31.25 -16.05
N LEU A 224 2.25 31.18 -15.25
CA LEU A 224 0.91 31.65 -15.61
C LEU A 224 0.52 32.94 -14.87
N GLY A 225 1.41 33.53 -14.05
CA GLY A 225 1.15 34.74 -13.26
C GLY A 225 0.41 34.54 -11.93
N SER A 226 0.27 35.62 -11.14
CA SER A 226 -0.49 35.67 -9.88
C SER A 226 -1.14 37.05 -9.66
N ASN A 227 -2.17 37.15 -8.80
CA ASN A 227 -2.84 38.43 -8.50
C ASN A 227 -2.00 39.42 -7.67
N GLN A 228 -0.80 39.04 -7.22
CA GLN A 228 0.07 39.89 -6.40
C GLN A 228 1.12 40.61 -7.27
N TYR A 229 1.04 41.95 -7.33
CA TYR A 229 2.00 42.77 -8.06
C TYR A 229 3.43 42.57 -7.53
N GLY A 230 4.37 42.18 -8.42
CA GLY A 230 5.82 42.26 -8.15
C GLY A 230 6.50 41.02 -7.56
N SER A 231 5.83 39.87 -7.44
CA SER A 231 6.48 38.61 -7.03
C SER A 231 6.17 37.45 -8.00
N ILE A 232 7.19 36.68 -8.38
CA ILE A 232 7.10 35.54 -9.32
C ILE A 232 6.50 34.30 -8.60
N LEU A 233 5.36 34.46 -7.93
CA LEU A 233 4.74 33.38 -7.13
C LEU A 233 4.01 32.31 -7.98
N GLY A 234 4.11 32.37 -9.32
CA GLY A 234 3.48 31.42 -10.26
C GLY A 234 4.44 30.49 -11.01
N HIS A 235 5.76 30.60 -10.77
CA HIS A 235 6.76 29.79 -11.47
C HIS A 235 6.66 28.31 -11.11
N THR A 236 6.63 27.47 -12.13
CA THR A 236 6.66 26.01 -12.03
C THR A 236 7.82 25.50 -12.87
N SER A 237 8.66 24.63 -12.29
CA SER A 237 9.87 24.09 -12.92
C SER A 237 9.89 22.58 -12.72
N VAL A 238 9.99 21.82 -13.80
CA VAL A 238 9.92 20.35 -13.79
C VAL A 238 11.02 19.78 -14.68
N THR A 239 11.78 18.80 -14.18
CA THR A 239 12.87 18.14 -14.91
C THR A 239 12.48 16.71 -15.30
N SER A 240 12.77 16.32 -16.53
CA SER A 240 12.52 14.97 -17.05
C SER A 240 13.69 14.46 -17.90
N GLY A 241 13.90 13.15 -17.89
CA GLY A 241 14.97 12.47 -18.61
C GLY A 241 16.37 12.71 -18.07
N SER A 242 17.32 12.01 -18.68
CA SER A 242 18.76 12.10 -18.40
C SER A 242 19.52 11.57 -19.61
N LEU A 243 20.79 11.99 -19.76
CA LEU A 243 21.67 11.55 -20.84
C LEU A 243 21.07 11.79 -22.24
N LEU A 244 20.30 12.87 -22.40
CA LEU A 244 19.63 13.23 -23.67
C LEU A 244 20.60 13.85 -24.70
N ASP A 245 21.89 13.89 -24.36
CA ASP A 245 23.05 14.23 -25.18
C ASP A 245 23.66 12.98 -25.85
N ASP A 246 22.89 11.89 -25.97
CA ASP A 246 23.31 10.59 -26.55
C ASP A 246 23.42 10.59 -28.09
N HIS A 247 23.11 11.71 -28.75
CA HIS A 247 23.01 11.83 -30.19
C HIS A 247 21.99 10.85 -30.81
N HIS A 248 20.90 10.54 -30.09
CA HIS A 248 19.71 9.85 -30.59
C HIS A 248 18.49 10.77 -30.59
N TRP A 249 17.43 10.32 -31.27
CA TRP A 249 16.17 11.05 -31.29
C TRP A 249 15.38 10.83 -30.00
N HIS A 250 14.97 11.94 -29.38
CA HIS A 250 14.06 11.98 -28.24
C HIS A 250 12.76 12.70 -28.62
N SER A 251 11.63 12.19 -28.16
CA SER A 251 10.30 12.74 -28.42
C SER A 251 9.77 13.50 -27.21
N VAL A 252 9.27 14.71 -27.42
CA VAL A 252 8.71 15.56 -26.37
C VAL A 252 7.27 15.90 -26.72
N VAL A 253 6.34 15.69 -25.78
CA VAL A 253 4.95 16.11 -25.89
C VAL A 253 4.54 16.82 -24.60
N ILE A 254 4.09 18.06 -24.71
CA ILE A 254 3.56 18.87 -23.62
C ILE A 254 2.08 19.10 -23.90
N GLU A 255 1.21 18.58 -23.05
CA GLU A 255 -0.23 18.85 -23.09
C GLU A 255 -0.63 19.61 -21.83
N ARG A 256 -0.99 20.88 -21.98
CA ARG A 256 -1.51 21.70 -20.88
C ARG A 256 -3.01 21.86 -21.04
N TYR A 257 -3.78 21.64 -19.97
CA TYR A 257 -5.17 22.03 -19.86
C TYR A 257 -5.38 22.81 -18.56
N ARG A 258 -5.68 24.11 -18.69
CA ARG A 258 -5.68 25.07 -17.57
C ARG A 258 -4.33 25.02 -16.84
N ARG A 259 -4.33 24.60 -15.58
CA ARG A 259 -3.14 24.46 -14.73
C ARG A 259 -2.56 23.04 -14.72
N ASN A 260 -3.26 22.06 -15.29
CA ASN A 260 -2.77 20.69 -15.33
C ASN A 260 -1.89 20.50 -16.58
N VAL A 261 -0.73 19.89 -16.42
CA VAL A 261 0.24 19.66 -17.48
C VAL A 261 0.62 18.18 -17.50
N ASN A 262 0.54 17.57 -18.67
CA ASN A 262 1.15 16.28 -18.98
C ASN A 262 2.43 16.55 -19.76
N PHE A 263 3.58 16.18 -19.19
CA PHE A 263 4.88 16.33 -19.82
C PHE A 263 5.46 14.96 -20.13
N THR A 264 5.42 14.59 -21.41
CA THR A 264 5.87 13.29 -21.90
C THR A 264 7.22 13.42 -22.59
N LEU A 265 8.21 12.68 -22.10
CA LEU A 265 9.51 12.52 -22.74
C LEU A 265 9.69 11.05 -23.11
N ASP A 266 9.88 10.81 -24.40
CA ASP A 266 9.85 9.49 -25.05
C ASP A 266 8.56 8.74 -24.73
N GLN A 267 8.57 7.90 -23.69
CA GLN A 267 7.43 7.09 -23.24
C GLN A 267 6.98 7.44 -21.81
N HIS A 268 7.73 8.30 -21.11
CA HIS A 268 7.49 8.62 -19.70
C HIS A 268 6.74 9.94 -19.58
N THR A 269 5.52 9.88 -19.04
CA THR A 269 4.69 11.06 -18.78
C THR A 269 4.73 11.44 -17.31
N GLN A 270 5.10 12.69 -17.04
CA GLN A 270 4.95 13.31 -15.72
C GLN A 270 3.69 14.18 -15.69
N HIS A 271 2.89 14.03 -14.63
CA HIS A 271 1.68 14.80 -14.41
C HIS A 271 1.91 15.80 -13.27
N PHE A 272 1.64 17.08 -13.51
CA PHE A 272 1.76 18.10 -12.46
C PHE A 272 0.77 19.24 -12.67
N ARG A 273 0.58 20.03 -11.60
CA ARG A 273 -0.22 21.25 -11.62
C ARG A 273 0.68 22.47 -11.43
N THR A 274 0.47 23.51 -12.21
CA THR A 274 1.24 24.76 -12.11
C THR A 274 0.88 25.56 -10.85
N ASN A 275 1.87 26.23 -10.25
CA ASN A 275 1.74 27.03 -9.03
C ASN A 275 0.94 28.35 -9.21
N GLY A 276 0.73 28.80 -10.45
CA GLY A 276 -0.01 30.04 -10.75
C GLY A 276 -1.49 30.00 -10.36
N GLU A 277 -2.06 31.19 -10.12
CA GLU A 277 -3.50 31.36 -9.81
C GLU A 277 -4.38 31.37 -11.06
N PHE A 278 -3.81 31.75 -12.21
CA PHE A 278 -4.53 31.87 -13.47
C PHE A 278 -4.54 30.54 -14.26
N ASP A 279 -5.60 30.34 -15.04
CA ASP A 279 -5.79 29.15 -15.90
C ASP A 279 -5.31 29.37 -17.35
N HIS A 280 -4.97 30.61 -17.72
CA HIS A 280 -4.57 31.00 -19.08
C HIS A 280 -3.06 31.20 -19.18
N LEU A 281 -2.49 30.90 -20.34
CA LEU A 281 -1.12 31.27 -20.69
C LEU A 281 -1.19 32.37 -21.75
N ASP A 282 -0.72 33.57 -21.41
CA ASP A 282 -0.77 34.74 -22.29
C ASP A 282 0.62 35.00 -22.90
N LEU A 283 0.91 34.37 -24.05
CA LEU A 283 2.15 34.58 -24.82
C LEU A 283 2.05 35.77 -25.79
N ASP A 284 3.12 36.54 -25.96
CA ASP A 284 3.16 37.70 -26.85
C ASP A 284 3.38 37.29 -28.30
N TYR A 285 2.29 36.92 -28.98
CA TYR A 285 2.17 36.77 -30.44
C TYR A 285 3.23 35.89 -31.16
N GLU A 286 4.24 35.35 -30.49
CA GLU A 286 5.40 34.66 -31.04
C GLU A 286 5.93 33.60 -30.05
N VAL A 287 6.32 32.43 -30.57
CA VAL A 287 7.11 31.43 -29.85
C VAL A 287 8.38 31.18 -30.64
N GLN A 288 9.51 31.13 -29.94
CA GLN A 288 10.83 30.96 -30.52
C GLN A 288 11.39 29.58 -30.18
N ALA A 289 11.89 28.87 -31.17
CA ALA A 289 12.71 27.68 -30.95
C ALA A 289 14.19 28.06 -31.06
N ALA A 290 15.01 27.55 -30.14
CA ALA A 290 16.47 27.77 -30.06
C ALA A 290 16.96 29.19 -29.65
N LEU A 291 16.55 29.71 -28.48
CA LEU A 291 16.92 31.09 -28.02
C LEU A 291 17.95 31.10 -26.86
N ILE A 292 19.07 31.82 -27.01
CA ILE A 292 20.14 32.11 -26.02
C ILE A 292 20.89 30.87 -25.49
N ARG A 293 22.21 30.78 -25.79
CA ARG A 293 22.99 29.52 -25.85
C ARG A 293 22.28 28.51 -26.76
N ASN A 294 22.17 28.91 -28.02
CA ASN A 294 21.33 28.27 -29.04
C ASN A 294 21.56 26.75 -29.12
N PHE A 295 20.47 26.01 -29.23
CA PHE A 295 20.49 24.57 -29.47
C PHE A 295 21.31 24.22 -30.71
N LYS A 296 22.17 23.21 -30.56
CA LYS A 296 22.97 22.64 -31.65
C LYS A 296 22.61 21.18 -31.81
N GLY A 297 22.03 20.84 -32.95
CA GLY A 297 21.46 19.51 -33.18
C GLY A 297 20.34 19.55 -34.20
N CYS A 298 19.52 18.52 -34.23
CA CYS A 298 18.43 18.36 -35.19
C CYS A 298 17.09 18.35 -34.48
N MET A 299 16.06 18.93 -35.09
CA MET A 299 14.68 18.78 -34.66
C MET A 299 13.79 18.33 -35.81
N GLU A 300 12.79 17.50 -35.52
CA GLU A 300 11.77 17.09 -36.48
C GLU A 300 10.36 17.22 -35.88
N SER A 301 9.38 17.43 -36.76
CA SER A 301 7.95 17.47 -36.41
C SER A 301 7.58 18.48 -35.31
N ILE A 302 8.17 19.69 -35.35
CA ILE A 302 7.81 20.77 -34.42
C ILE A 302 6.37 21.19 -34.68
N ASN A 303 5.50 20.95 -33.71
CA ASN A 303 4.06 21.17 -33.80
C ASN A 303 3.59 21.99 -32.60
N TYR A 304 2.83 23.04 -32.88
CA TYR A 304 2.18 23.86 -31.86
C TYR A 304 0.67 23.95 -32.18
N ASN A 305 -0.18 23.39 -31.32
CA ASN A 305 -1.64 23.42 -31.46
C ASN A 305 -2.16 22.94 -32.83
N GLY A 306 -1.48 21.99 -33.47
CA GLY A 306 -1.84 21.43 -34.77
C GLY A 306 -1.19 22.11 -35.97
N ASP A 307 -0.53 23.26 -35.79
CA ASP A 307 0.28 23.89 -36.84
C ASP A 307 1.70 23.24 -36.86
N ASN A 308 2.04 22.57 -37.96
CA ASN A 308 3.36 21.98 -38.18
C ASN A 308 4.36 23.07 -38.61
N ILE A 309 5.09 23.61 -37.63
CA ILE A 309 6.07 24.69 -37.80
C ILE A 309 7.21 24.24 -38.72
N THR A 310 7.59 22.96 -38.68
CA THR A 310 8.66 22.42 -39.53
C THR A 310 8.30 22.45 -41.02
N ASP A 311 7.06 22.06 -41.39
CA ASP A 311 6.56 22.15 -42.77
C ASP A 311 6.46 23.63 -43.23
N LEU A 312 6.01 24.52 -42.34
CA LEU A 312 5.92 25.96 -42.63
C LEU A 312 7.31 26.58 -42.88
N ALA A 313 8.32 26.20 -42.10
CA ALA A 313 9.71 26.60 -42.30
C ALA A 313 10.26 26.09 -43.64
N ARG A 314 10.05 24.80 -43.96
CA ARG A 314 10.50 24.19 -45.22
C ARG A 314 9.89 24.86 -46.45
N ARG A 315 8.61 25.26 -46.37
CA ARG A 315 7.90 25.97 -47.45
C ARG A 315 8.17 27.48 -47.47
N LYS A 316 9.08 28.00 -46.63
CA LYS A 316 9.41 29.43 -46.51
C LYS A 316 8.20 30.32 -46.21
N LYS A 317 7.25 29.81 -45.42
CA LYS A 317 6.04 30.54 -44.99
C LYS A 317 6.19 31.25 -43.64
N LEU A 318 7.38 31.16 -43.02
CA LEU A 318 7.73 31.84 -41.78
C LEU A 318 8.74 32.96 -42.05
N ASP A 319 8.74 33.98 -41.20
CA ASP A 319 9.77 35.00 -41.21
C ASP A 319 11.09 34.35 -40.79
N THR A 320 11.96 34.12 -41.78
CA THR A 320 13.27 33.50 -41.62
C THR A 320 14.39 34.52 -41.82
N SER A 321 14.09 35.82 -41.72
CA SER A 321 15.05 36.91 -41.97
C SER A 321 16.25 36.91 -41.01
N SER A 322 16.14 36.30 -39.84
CA SER A 322 17.23 36.06 -38.88
C SER A 322 18.18 34.90 -39.26
N PHE A 323 17.87 34.13 -40.30
CA PHE A 323 18.63 32.92 -40.67
C PHE A 323 19.63 33.15 -41.80
N ARG A 324 20.87 32.66 -41.62
CA ARG A 324 21.75 32.29 -42.74
C ARG A 324 21.73 30.76 -42.91
N ASN A 325 21.18 30.29 -44.03
CA ASN A 325 21.20 28.88 -44.51
C ASN A 325 20.66 27.79 -43.58
N LEU A 326 19.32 27.65 -43.49
CA LEU A 326 18.67 26.45 -42.94
C LEU A 326 18.97 25.20 -43.78
N THR A 327 19.47 24.15 -43.14
CA THR A 327 19.64 22.83 -43.75
C THR A 327 18.54 21.90 -43.29
N PHE A 328 17.84 21.26 -44.25
CA PHE A 328 16.70 20.38 -43.99
C PHE A 328 17.09 18.90 -43.89
N SER A 329 18.32 18.66 -43.44
CA SER A 329 18.95 17.36 -43.28
C SER A 329 19.75 17.39 -41.98
N CYS A 330 19.67 16.33 -41.19
CA CYS A 330 20.48 16.22 -39.99
C CYS A 330 21.94 15.94 -40.38
N VAL A 331 22.88 16.72 -39.83
CA VAL A 331 24.31 16.47 -40.03
C VAL A 331 24.77 15.47 -38.99
N ASP A 332 25.38 14.38 -39.44
CA ASP A 332 25.91 13.35 -38.53
C ASP A 332 27.20 13.83 -37.87
N SER A 333 27.29 13.72 -36.55
CA SER A 333 28.54 13.95 -35.83
C SER A 333 29.38 12.66 -35.85
N HIS A 334 30.68 12.80 -36.13
CA HIS A 334 31.61 11.67 -36.14
C HIS A 334 32.14 11.41 -34.71
N THR A 335 31.29 10.84 -33.86
CA THR A 335 31.72 10.28 -32.57
C THR A 335 31.65 8.75 -32.64
N PHE A 336 32.64 8.09 -32.04
CA PHE A 336 32.70 6.62 -31.96
C PHE A 336 32.85 6.28 -30.47
N PRO A 337 31.74 6.19 -29.73
CA PRO A 337 31.79 5.90 -28.31
C PRO A 337 32.11 4.43 -28.06
N VAL A 338 32.79 4.17 -26.95
CA VAL A 338 33.17 2.84 -26.49
C VAL A 338 32.60 2.62 -25.11
N PHE A 339 31.82 1.55 -24.95
CA PHE A 339 31.21 1.17 -23.67
C PHE A 339 32.02 0.07 -22.98
N PHE A 340 32.44 0.35 -21.75
CA PHE A 340 33.22 -0.52 -20.88
C PHE A 340 32.35 -1.08 -19.75
N ASN A 341 32.44 -2.39 -19.56
CA ASN A 341 31.93 -3.15 -18.42
C ASN A 341 33.09 -3.55 -17.47
N ALA A 342 32.79 -4.17 -16.33
CA ALA A 342 33.76 -4.47 -15.27
C ALA A 342 34.92 -5.39 -15.72
N THR A 343 34.73 -6.18 -16.77
CA THR A 343 35.73 -7.10 -17.33
C THR A 343 36.32 -6.59 -18.64
N SER A 344 35.92 -5.39 -19.08
CA SER A 344 36.27 -4.88 -20.40
C SER A 344 37.64 -4.23 -20.44
N PHE A 345 38.37 -4.43 -21.53
CA PHE A 345 39.58 -3.65 -21.82
C PHE A 345 39.68 -3.31 -23.30
N LEU A 346 40.33 -2.18 -23.59
CA LEU A 346 40.68 -1.76 -24.94
C LEU A 346 42.19 -1.46 -24.99
N GLN A 347 42.91 -2.14 -25.86
CA GLN A 347 44.33 -1.95 -26.09
C GLN A 347 44.56 -1.22 -27.42
N LEU A 348 45.29 -0.11 -27.35
CA LEU A 348 45.71 0.68 -28.51
C LEU A 348 47.24 0.71 -28.63
N SER A 349 47.72 0.78 -29.87
CA SER A 349 49.15 0.90 -30.18
C SER A 349 49.54 2.38 -30.29
N GLY A 350 50.72 2.72 -29.78
CA GLY A 350 51.33 4.03 -29.97
C GLY A 350 52.81 3.92 -30.37
N ARG A 351 53.51 5.05 -30.32
CA ARG A 351 54.94 5.13 -30.68
C ARG A 351 55.80 4.54 -29.56
N ARG A 352 56.80 3.74 -29.91
CA ARG A 352 57.82 3.22 -28.98
C ARG A 352 59.00 4.18 -28.87
N GLU A 353 59.62 4.24 -27.70
CA GLU A 353 60.85 5.02 -27.44
C GLU A 353 60.73 6.51 -27.80
N HIS A 354 59.53 7.08 -27.63
CA HIS A 354 59.28 8.49 -27.85
C HIS A 354 59.38 9.26 -26.51
N ASN A 355 59.96 10.46 -26.54
CA ASN A 355 60.24 11.28 -25.35
C ASN A 355 59.05 12.14 -24.89
N MET A 356 57.85 11.84 -25.38
CA MET A 356 56.63 12.58 -25.11
C MET A 356 55.46 11.60 -25.06
N VAL A 357 54.66 11.70 -24.01
CA VAL A 357 53.37 11.02 -23.87
C VAL A 357 52.28 12.06 -24.03
N SER A 358 51.38 11.86 -24.99
CA SER A 358 50.16 12.67 -25.14
C SER A 358 48.97 11.73 -25.25
N VAL A 359 48.04 11.83 -24.30
CA VAL A 359 46.81 11.05 -24.31
C VAL A 359 45.64 11.96 -23.99
N GLY A 360 44.60 11.89 -24.82
CA GLY A 360 43.37 12.65 -24.65
C GLY A 360 42.17 11.72 -24.77
N PHE A 361 41.13 11.90 -23.98
CA PHE A 361 39.86 11.19 -24.15
C PHE A 361 38.75 11.89 -23.39
N GLN A 362 37.52 11.70 -23.81
CA GLN A 362 36.36 12.04 -23.00
C GLN A 362 35.84 10.79 -22.30
N PHE A 363 35.36 10.91 -21.06
CA PHE A 363 34.71 9.82 -20.35
C PHE A 363 33.44 10.28 -19.63
N ARG A 364 32.52 9.35 -19.41
CA ARG A 364 31.38 9.53 -18.50
C ARG A 364 31.10 8.25 -17.72
N THR A 365 30.79 8.38 -16.44
CA THR A 365 30.50 7.25 -15.54
C THR A 365 29.67 7.67 -14.34
N TRP A 366 29.04 6.70 -13.67
CA TRP A 366 28.43 6.86 -12.35
C TRP A 366 29.32 6.35 -11.21
N ASN A 367 30.38 5.60 -11.54
CA ASN A 367 31.25 5.02 -10.53
C ASN A 367 32.25 6.06 -10.02
N PRO A 368 32.43 6.20 -8.69
CA PRO A 368 33.40 7.13 -8.14
C PRO A 368 34.86 6.66 -8.29
N ASN A 369 35.07 5.38 -8.62
CA ASN A 369 36.40 4.79 -8.76
C ASN A 369 36.50 3.93 -10.04
N GLY A 370 37.64 3.98 -10.73
CA GLY A 370 37.91 3.14 -11.91
C GLY A 370 39.19 3.50 -12.66
N LEU A 371 39.86 2.48 -13.21
CA LEU A 371 41.07 2.63 -14.04
C LEU A 371 40.70 3.14 -15.43
N LEU A 372 41.06 4.39 -15.75
CA LEU A 372 40.78 4.98 -17.06
C LEU A 372 41.83 4.55 -18.09
N LEU A 373 43.12 4.69 -17.75
CA LEU A 373 44.24 4.37 -18.62
C LEU A 373 45.39 3.75 -17.83
N PHE A 374 46.05 2.76 -18.41
CA PHE A 374 47.34 2.25 -17.98
C PHE A 374 48.30 2.12 -19.17
N SER A 375 49.57 2.49 -19.00
CA SER A 375 50.63 2.23 -19.97
C SER A 375 51.95 1.87 -19.28
N SER A 376 52.61 0.81 -19.75
CA SER A 376 53.99 0.51 -19.39
C SER A 376 54.92 1.44 -20.16
N LEU A 377 55.69 2.24 -19.45
CA LEU A 377 56.74 3.10 -20.00
C LEU A 377 58.02 2.27 -20.15
N ALA A 378 59.01 2.73 -20.93
CA ALA A 378 60.26 1.97 -21.07
C ALA A 378 60.99 1.84 -19.73
N ASP A 379 60.94 2.89 -18.90
CA ASP A 379 61.54 2.93 -17.56
C ASP A 379 60.51 3.25 -16.46
N GLY A 380 59.30 2.66 -16.51
CA GLY A 380 58.27 2.95 -15.52
C GLY A 380 56.83 2.55 -15.88
N MET A 381 55.86 3.19 -15.23
CA MET A 381 54.42 3.07 -15.52
C MET A 381 53.68 4.41 -15.43
N LEU A 382 52.64 4.53 -16.24
CA LEU A 382 51.64 5.59 -16.19
C LEU A 382 50.27 4.98 -15.89
N GLU A 383 49.62 5.46 -14.84
CA GLU A 383 48.24 5.10 -14.46
C GLU A 383 47.41 6.37 -14.35
N ILE A 384 46.31 6.47 -15.10
CA ILE A 384 45.29 7.51 -14.92
C ILE A 384 44.02 6.82 -14.43
N ALA A 385 43.54 7.23 -13.27
CA ALA A 385 42.39 6.62 -12.63
C ALA A 385 41.47 7.67 -12.00
N LEU A 386 40.20 7.31 -11.91
CA LEU A 386 39.21 8.02 -11.12
C LEU A 386 39.26 7.47 -9.69
N ASN A 387 39.40 8.37 -8.72
CA ASN A 387 39.49 8.10 -7.28
C ASN A 387 38.57 9.07 -6.52
N ASP A 388 37.53 8.55 -5.88
CA ASP A 388 36.50 9.32 -5.17
C ASP A 388 35.94 10.50 -6.01
N GLY A 389 35.65 10.23 -7.28
CA GLY A 389 35.15 11.22 -8.24
C GLY A 389 36.18 12.25 -8.69
N LYS A 390 37.49 12.02 -8.48
CA LYS A 390 38.60 12.87 -8.93
C LYS A 390 39.52 12.12 -9.88
N VAL A 391 39.93 12.75 -10.98
CA VAL A 391 40.94 12.15 -11.88
C VAL A 391 42.33 12.36 -11.30
N THR A 392 43.09 11.28 -11.24
CA THR A 392 44.46 11.23 -10.72
C THR A 392 45.38 10.59 -11.75
N ALA A 393 46.58 11.13 -11.90
CA ALA A 393 47.61 10.55 -12.75
C ALA A 393 48.84 10.18 -11.90
N HIS A 394 49.16 8.90 -11.87
CA HIS A 394 50.29 8.32 -11.16
C HIS A 394 51.37 7.97 -12.16
N ILE A 395 52.54 8.57 -12.00
CA ILE A 395 53.71 8.36 -12.86
C ILE A 395 54.81 7.80 -11.98
N ASN A 396 55.29 6.60 -12.29
CA ASN A 396 56.39 5.98 -11.58
C ASN A 396 57.51 5.68 -12.57
N VAL A 397 58.62 6.40 -12.47
CA VAL A 397 59.83 6.21 -13.27
C VAL A 397 61.04 6.00 -12.34
N THR A 398 62.11 5.36 -12.83
CA THR A 398 63.28 4.94 -12.02
C THR A 398 63.89 6.04 -11.14
N GLN A 399 63.75 7.32 -11.50
CA GLN A 399 64.30 8.47 -10.78
C GLN A 399 63.25 9.28 -9.98
N LEU A 400 61.96 9.00 -10.15
CA LEU A 400 60.87 9.79 -9.54
C LEU A 400 59.54 9.02 -9.53
N SER A 401 58.87 8.99 -8.38
CA SER A 401 57.44 8.64 -8.29
C SER A 401 56.64 9.90 -7.99
N CYS A 402 55.74 10.30 -8.88
CA CYS A 402 54.94 11.51 -8.75
C CYS A 402 53.45 11.20 -8.96
N VAL A 403 52.60 11.84 -8.16
CA VAL A 403 51.15 11.76 -8.28
C VAL A 403 50.59 13.16 -8.52
N LEU A 404 49.86 13.32 -9.62
CA LEU A 404 49.13 14.53 -9.96
C LEU A 404 47.66 14.36 -9.57
N HIS A 405 47.17 15.24 -8.71
CA HIS A 405 45.77 15.30 -8.27
C HIS A 405 45.15 16.62 -8.73
N VAL A 406 44.10 16.56 -9.54
CA VAL A 406 43.33 17.76 -9.94
C VAL A 406 42.34 18.13 -8.84
N SER A 407 42.08 19.43 -8.64
CA SER A 407 41.19 19.95 -7.60
C SER A 407 39.69 19.69 -7.84
N GLY A 408 39.30 19.16 -9.01
CA GLY A 408 37.90 18.84 -9.33
C GLY A 408 37.39 17.60 -8.59
N SER A 409 36.15 17.67 -8.09
CA SER A 409 35.46 16.56 -7.42
C SER A 409 34.09 16.31 -8.05
N GLY A 410 33.67 15.05 -8.12
CA GLY A 410 32.35 14.67 -8.60
C GLY A 410 32.26 14.43 -10.10
N LEU A 411 33.36 14.03 -10.75
CA LEU A 411 33.44 13.69 -12.18
C LEU A 411 32.75 12.35 -12.54
N ASN A 412 31.86 11.89 -11.66
CA ASN A 412 31.06 10.67 -11.77
C ASN A 412 29.56 11.02 -11.74
N ASP A 413 29.21 12.12 -12.40
CA ASP A 413 27.87 12.70 -12.51
C ASP A 413 27.11 12.28 -13.78
N GLY A 414 27.71 11.39 -14.57
CA GLY A 414 27.16 10.91 -15.84
C GLY A 414 27.37 11.87 -17.02
N GLU A 415 27.95 13.05 -16.82
CA GLU A 415 28.30 13.99 -17.88
C GLU A 415 29.63 13.60 -18.57
N TRP A 416 29.82 14.09 -19.80
CA TRP A 416 31.07 13.92 -20.52
C TRP A 416 32.15 14.88 -20.00
N HIS A 417 33.26 14.33 -19.51
CA HIS A 417 34.44 15.09 -19.10
C HIS A 417 35.62 14.85 -20.03
N ASP A 418 36.31 15.92 -20.44
CA ASP A 418 37.53 15.88 -21.27
C ASP A 418 38.77 15.71 -20.38
N VAL A 419 39.56 14.67 -20.63
CA VAL A 419 40.83 14.42 -19.94
C VAL A 419 41.96 14.56 -20.94
N ARG A 420 42.92 15.45 -20.64
CA ARG A 420 44.15 15.58 -21.42
C ARG A 420 45.35 15.45 -20.52
N PHE A 421 46.20 14.48 -20.85
CA PHE A 421 47.45 14.22 -20.17
C PHE A 421 48.62 14.42 -21.12
N LEU A 422 49.56 15.27 -20.72
CA LEU A 422 50.76 15.58 -21.47
C LEU A 422 51.99 15.45 -20.57
N ALA A 423 52.92 14.57 -20.92
CA ALA A 423 54.21 14.47 -20.26
C ALA A 423 55.34 14.58 -21.28
N LYS A 424 56.27 15.52 -21.03
CA LYS A 424 57.50 15.70 -21.81
C LYS A 424 58.65 16.05 -20.88
N GLU A 425 59.84 16.21 -21.45
CA GLU A 425 61.01 16.58 -20.66
C GLU A 425 60.73 17.81 -19.77
N ASN A 426 61.05 17.68 -18.49
CA ASN A 426 60.88 18.66 -17.41
C ASN A 426 59.47 18.82 -16.81
N PHE A 427 58.40 18.36 -17.45
CA PHE A 427 57.07 18.43 -16.81
C PHE A 427 56.05 17.40 -17.29
N ALA A 428 55.13 17.05 -16.40
CA ALA A 428 53.84 16.45 -16.74
C ALA A 428 52.69 17.39 -16.36
N MET A 429 51.63 17.38 -17.16
CA MET A 429 50.46 18.22 -17.02
C MET A 429 49.19 17.39 -17.22
N LEU A 430 48.23 17.55 -16.33
CA LEU A 430 46.89 16.98 -16.42
C LEU A 430 45.86 18.12 -16.45
N THR A 431 45.00 18.12 -17.46
CA THR A 431 43.93 19.11 -17.66
C THR A 431 42.59 18.40 -17.78
N ILE A 432 41.57 18.96 -17.14
CA ILE A 432 40.19 18.46 -17.14
C ILE A 432 39.27 19.56 -17.73
N ASP A 433 38.36 19.19 -18.62
CA ASP A 433 37.34 20.05 -19.24
C ASP A 433 37.87 21.33 -19.90
N GLY A 434 39.15 21.32 -20.30
CA GLY A 434 39.82 22.47 -20.90
C GLY A 434 40.06 23.64 -19.95
N ASP A 435 39.86 23.48 -18.65
CA ASP A 435 40.13 24.53 -17.65
C ASP A 435 41.64 24.60 -17.36
N GLU A 436 42.34 25.49 -18.06
CA GLU A 436 43.77 25.75 -17.85
C GLU A 436 44.07 26.29 -16.44
N ALA A 437 43.12 26.94 -15.76
CA ALA A 437 43.32 27.45 -14.40
C ALA A 437 43.38 26.33 -13.35
N SER A 438 42.78 25.17 -13.67
CA SER A 438 42.77 23.96 -12.83
C SER A 438 43.83 22.93 -13.24
N ALA A 439 44.66 23.22 -14.25
CA ALA A 439 45.68 22.30 -14.75
C ALA A 439 46.80 22.10 -13.71
N VAL A 440 47.14 20.84 -13.44
CA VAL A 440 48.16 20.49 -12.44
C VAL A 440 49.44 20.11 -13.15
N ARG A 441 50.56 20.75 -12.75
CA ARG A 441 51.89 20.51 -13.31
C ARG A 441 52.85 19.96 -12.26
N THR A 442 53.79 19.12 -12.69
CA THR A 442 54.85 18.61 -11.82
C THR A 442 55.86 19.70 -11.45
N ASN A 443 56.32 19.70 -10.20
CA ASN A 443 57.33 20.64 -9.68
C ASN A 443 58.78 20.15 -9.85
N ALA A 444 58.98 18.94 -10.36
CA ALA A 444 60.29 18.30 -10.56
C ALA A 444 60.46 17.89 -12.03
N PRO A 445 61.70 17.95 -12.57
CA PRO A 445 61.96 17.51 -13.94
C PRO A 445 61.74 16.00 -14.06
N ILE A 446 60.96 15.61 -15.05
CA ILE A 446 60.69 14.20 -15.42
C ILE A 446 61.35 13.91 -16.76
N GLN A 447 61.90 12.69 -16.89
CA GLN A 447 62.20 12.06 -18.18
C GLN A 447 61.29 10.85 -18.36
N ILE A 448 60.61 10.79 -19.51
CA ILE A 448 59.63 9.77 -19.82
C ILE A 448 59.87 9.23 -21.23
N THR A 449 59.80 7.91 -21.37
CA THR A 449 59.99 7.18 -22.63
C THR A 449 58.82 6.21 -22.82
N THR A 450 58.13 6.30 -23.96
CA THR A 450 56.94 5.48 -24.23
C THR A 450 57.27 4.00 -24.46
N GLY A 451 56.46 3.08 -23.90
CA GLY A 451 56.56 1.63 -24.17
C GLY A 451 55.74 1.15 -25.39
N GLY A 452 54.91 2.02 -25.97
CA GLY A 452 54.19 1.79 -27.23
C GLY A 452 52.84 1.09 -27.14
N THR A 453 52.32 0.80 -25.94
CA THR A 453 50.98 0.23 -25.74
C THR A 453 50.21 0.98 -24.66
N TYR A 454 48.93 1.21 -24.91
CA TYR A 454 48.02 1.93 -24.03
C TYR A 454 46.77 1.08 -23.78
N HIS A 455 46.44 0.85 -22.51
CA HIS A 455 45.31 0.04 -22.09
C HIS A 455 44.25 0.91 -21.43
N PHE A 456 43.06 0.93 -21.99
CA PHE A 456 41.91 1.66 -21.47
C PHE A 456 40.93 0.71 -20.76
N GLY A 457 40.39 1.18 -19.65
CA GLY A 457 39.25 0.58 -18.94
C GLY A 457 39.49 -0.66 -18.07
N GLY A 458 40.40 -1.57 -18.43
CA GLY A 458 40.46 -2.90 -17.80
C GLY A 458 41.82 -3.36 -17.27
N LYS A 459 41.77 -4.23 -16.26
CA LYS A 459 42.94 -4.80 -15.55
C LYS A 459 43.43 -6.16 -16.09
N CYS A 460 42.68 -6.82 -16.97
CA CYS A 460 42.79 -8.27 -17.20
C CYS A 460 44.14 -8.75 -17.79
N TYR A 461 44.93 -7.89 -18.43
CA TYR A 461 46.23 -8.29 -18.97
C TYR A 461 47.36 -8.40 -17.91
N PHE A 462 47.14 -7.94 -16.67
CA PHE A 462 48.19 -7.84 -15.64
C PHE A 462 48.32 -9.05 -14.72
N LEU A 463 47.58 -10.14 -14.95
CA LEU A 463 47.78 -11.40 -14.22
C LEU A 463 49.16 -12.05 -14.51
N TRP A 464 49.95 -11.51 -15.45
CA TRP A 464 51.22 -12.08 -15.92
C TRP A 464 52.45 -11.15 -15.77
N THR A 465 52.33 -9.97 -15.16
CA THR A 465 53.46 -9.04 -14.93
C THR A 465 53.46 -8.46 -13.51
N GLN A 466 54.65 -8.19 -12.95
CA GLN A 466 54.84 -7.80 -11.53
C GLN A 466 54.32 -6.39 -11.13
N ALA A 467 53.58 -5.70 -12.00
CA ALA A 467 52.98 -4.39 -11.73
C ALA A 467 51.47 -4.46 -11.94
N SER A 468 50.72 -4.80 -10.87
CA SER A 468 49.26 -4.79 -10.89
C SER A 468 48.75 -3.36 -10.63
N PRO A 469 47.84 -2.82 -11.46
CA PRO A 469 47.14 -1.57 -11.15
C PRO A 469 46.44 -1.63 -9.78
N PHE A 470 46.44 -0.53 -9.04
CA PHE A 470 45.82 -0.47 -7.71
C PHE A 470 44.28 -0.42 -7.77
N GLN A 471 43.72 0.03 -8.90
CA GLN A 471 42.30 0.32 -9.07
C GLN A 471 41.49 -0.80 -9.73
N ARG A 472 40.16 -0.76 -9.53
CA ARG A 472 39.19 -1.62 -10.24
C ARG A 472 39.05 -1.18 -11.70
N SER A 473 38.59 -2.09 -12.57
CA SER A 473 38.25 -1.75 -13.96
C SER A 473 37.20 -0.63 -14.02
N PHE A 474 37.35 0.27 -14.98
CA PHE A 474 36.36 1.31 -15.27
C PHE A 474 35.12 0.72 -15.92
N GLN A 475 33.96 1.24 -15.51
CA GLN A 475 32.67 0.99 -16.15
C GLN A 475 32.11 2.34 -16.57
N GLY A 476 31.71 2.48 -17.82
CA GLY A 476 31.32 3.78 -18.37
C GLY A 476 31.55 3.84 -19.87
N CYS A 477 31.54 5.05 -20.40
CA CYS A 477 31.85 5.29 -21.80
C CYS A 477 33.10 6.13 -21.95
N MET A 478 33.84 5.88 -23.04
CA MET A 478 34.89 6.78 -23.52
C MET A 478 34.65 7.12 -24.98
N GLN A 479 35.01 8.34 -25.38
CA GLN A 479 35.01 8.77 -26.78
C GLN A 479 36.15 9.74 -27.05
N LEU A 480 36.35 10.09 -28.32
CA LEU A 480 37.43 10.99 -28.75
C LEU A 480 38.81 10.57 -28.23
N ILE A 481 39.08 9.27 -28.18
CA ILE A 481 40.33 8.70 -27.67
C ILE A 481 41.48 9.08 -28.61
N GLN A 482 42.46 9.78 -28.07
CA GLN A 482 43.66 10.26 -28.74
C GLN A 482 44.89 9.65 -28.07
N VAL A 483 45.78 9.09 -28.90
CA VAL A 483 47.07 8.55 -28.47
C VAL A 483 48.14 9.20 -29.35
N ASP A 484 49.18 9.77 -28.73
CA ASP A 484 50.26 10.48 -29.38
C ASP A 484 49.76 11.60 -30.35
N ASP A 485 48.78 12.39 -29.89
CA ASP A 485 48.08 13.45 -30.63
C ASP A 485 47.31 12.98 -31.89
N GLN A 486 47.03 11.68 -32.02
CA GLN A 486 46.22 11.11 -33.10
C GLN A 486 44.95 10.45 -32.57
N LEU A 487 43.81 10.71 -33.23
CA LEU A 487 42.54 10.06 -32.92
C LEU A 487 42.63 8.56 -33.25
N ALA A 488 42.24 7.71 -32.31
CA ALA A 488 42.27 6.27 -32.48
C ALA A 488 41.28 5.78 -33.56
N ASP A 489 41.76 4.94 -34.49
CA ASP A 489 40.89 4.30 -35.48
C ASP A 489 40.21 3.06 -34.89
N LEU A 490 39.11 3.29 -34.17
CA LEU A 490 38.33 2.24 -33.52
C LEU A 490 37.59 1.34 -34.52
N THR A 491 37.41 1.78 -35.77
CA THR A 491 36.84 0.93 -36.84
C THR A 491 37.84 -0.15 -37.26
N ALA A 492 39.13 0.20 -37.34
CA ALA A 492 40.18 -0.79 -37.56
C ALA A 492 40.34 -1.76 -36.37
N VAL A 493 40.06 -1.30 -35.15
CA VAL A 493 40.03 -2.16 -33.94
C VAL A 493 38.87 -3.16 -34.00
N GLU A 494 37.64 -2.72 -34.33
CA GLU A 494 36.48 -3.62 -34.49
C GLU A 494 36.73 -4.70 -35.56
N GLN A 495 37.51 -4.37 -36.60
CA GLN A 495 37.88 -5.30 -37.67
C GLN A 495 39.08 -6.20 -37.32
N GLY A 496 39.63 -6.11 -36.11
CA GLY A 496 40.79 -6.90 -35.67
C GLY A 496 42.10 -6.55 -36.40
N ARG A 497 42.19 -5.38 -37.04
CA ARG A 497 43.39 -4.94 -37.79
C ARG A 497 44.40 -4.21 -36.92
N LEU A 498 43.93 -3.55 -35.85
CA LEU A 498 44.74 -2.77 -34.92
C LEU A 498 44.28 -3.05 -33.49
N GLY A 499 45.22 -3.03 -32.53
CA GLY A 499 44.89 -3.17 -31.12
C GLY A 499 44.26 -4.52 -30.74
N ALA A 500 43.66 -4.57 -29.55
CA ALA A 500 42.90 -5.71 -29.04
C ALA A 500 41.81 -5.22 -28.08
N PHE A 501 40.71 -5.97 -27.94
CA PHE A 501 39.67 -5.66 -26.96
C PHE A 501 38.98 -6.94 -26.49
N GLU A 502 38.38 -6.89 -25.31
CA GLU A 502 37.55 -7.98 -24.77
C GLU A 502 36.38 -7.39 -23.98
N ASN A 503 35.18 -7.98 -24.12
CA ASN A 503 33.95 -7.56 -23.43
C ASN A 503 33.60 -6.07 -23.61
N VAL A 504 34.16 -5.40 -24.61
CA VAL A 504 33.88 -3.99 -24.95
C VAL A 504 32.77 -3.95 -26.00
N SER A 505 31.84 -2.99 -25.85
CA SER A 505 30.90 -2.67 -26.94
C SER A 505 31.37 -1.43 -27.67
N LEU A 506 31.78 -1.61 -28.92
CA LEU A 506 32.26 -0.56 -29.81
C LEU A 506 31.08 0.16 -30.49
N ASP A 507 31.23 1.46 -30.72
CA ASP A 507 30.25 2.33 -31.38
C ASP A 507 28.88 2.37 -30.66
N MET A 508 28.92 2.36 -29.33
CA MET A 508 27.75 2.37 -28.45
C MET A 508 28.13 2.99 -27.10
N CYS A 509 27.23 3.76 -26.51
CA CYS A 509 27.33 4.18 -25.11
C CYS A 509 26.01 3.92 -24.37
N ALA A 510 25.98 2.87 -23.56
CA ALA A 510 24.79 2.40 -22.87
C ALA A 510 24.87 2.58 -21.33
N ILE A 511 25.30 3.77 -20.87
CA ILE A 511 25.17 4.10 -19.42
C ILE A 511 23.71 4.41 -19.11
N ILE A 512 23.32 4.13 -17.87
CA ILE A 512 21.93 4.21 -17.42
C ILE A 512 21.88 5.12 -16.20
N ASP A 513 21.04 6.15 -16.24
CA ASP A 513 20.69 6.93 -15.04
C ASP A 513 19.56 6.22 -14.29
N ARG A 514 19.91 5.61 -13.18
CA ARG A 514 19.05 4.82 -12.28
C ARG A 514 18.23 5.69 -11.33
N CYS A 515 18.55 6.98 -11.26
CA CYS A 515 17.81 7.97 -10.48
C CYS A 515 16.81 8.76 -11.34
N MET A 516 16.65 8.41 -12.62
CA MET A 516 15.72 9.05 -13.54
C MET A 516 14.90 7.99 -14.30
N PRO A 517 13.57 7.88 -14.06
CA PRO A 517 12.78 8.69 -13.14
C PRO A 517 13.20 8.48 -11.67
N ASN A 518 12.98 9.50 -10.83
CA ASN A 518 13.34 9.39 -9.42
C ASN A 518 12.39 8.43 -8.71
N HIS A 519 12.88 7.25 -8.37
CA HIS A 519 12.16 6.23 -7.62
C HIS A 519 12.11 6.50 -6.11
N CYS A 520 12.82 7.52 -5.61
CA CYS A 520 12.73 7.96 -4.23
C CYS A 520 11.53 8.89 -4.05
N GLU A 521 10.50 8.38 -3.39
CA GLU A 521 9.22 9.07 -3.20
C GLU A 521 9.32 10.15 -2.11
N HIS A 522 8.28 10.98 -2.00
CA HIS A 522 8.13 12.02 -0.97
C HIS A 522 9.32 12.99 -0.82
N GLY A 523 9.99 13.30 -1.94
CA GLY A 523 11.14 14.21 -1.96
C GLY A 523 12.46 13.58 -1.50
N GLY A 524 12.51 12.25 -1.39
CA GLY A 524 13.74 11.51 -1.07
C GLY A 524 14.86 11.78 -2.08
N ARG A 525 16.10 11.85 -1.58
CA ARG A 525 17.27 12.12 -2.42
C ARG A 525 17.82 10.82 -2.99
N CYS A 526 17.79 10.69 -4.31
CA CYS A 526 18.38 9.54 -5.00
C CYS A 526 19.89 9.70 -5.20
N THR A 527 20.63 8.62 -4.96
CA THR A 527 22.03 8.46 -5.35
C THR A 527 22.19 7.11 -6.05
N GLN A 528 23.21 6.95 -6.89
CA GLN A 528 23.38 5.72 -7.66
C GLN A 528 24.82 5.24 -7.75
N THR A 529 24.91 3.95 -8.03
CA THR A 529 26.12 3.22 -8.43
C THR A 529 25.87 2.57 -9.79
N TRP A 530 26.87 1.90 -10.36
CA TRP A 530 26.70 1.21 -11.64
C TRP A 530 25.61 0.13 -11.65
N ASN A 531 25.33 -0.55 -10.52
CA ASN A 531 24.37 -1.66 -10.49
C ASN A 531 23.05 -1.29 -9.79
N SER A 532 23.02 -0.24 -8.97
CA SER A 532 21.93 -0.01 -8.04
C SER A 532 21.83 1.47 -7.65
N PHE A 533 20.62 1.95 -7.37
CA PHE A 533 20.38 3.23 -6.71
C PHE A 533 20.10 3.09 -5.21
N SER A 534 20.16 4.17 -4.45
CA SER A 534 19.74 4.24 -3.05
C SER A 534 19.04 5.56 -2.75
N CYS A 535 18.08 5.51 -1.83
CA CYS A 535 17.31 6.67 -1.41
C CYS A 535 17.69 7.10 0.00
N SER A 536 17.93 8.40 0.17
CA SER A 536 18.06 9.04 1.48
C SER A 536 16.72 9.68 1.84
N CYS A 537 16.06 9.13 2.86
CA CYS A 537 14.73 9.59 3.33
C CYS A 537 14.81 10.58 4.50
N ASP A 538 16.02 11.03 4.86
CA ASP A 538 16.23 11.95 5.97
C ASP A 538 15.45 13.26 5.79
N GLY A 539 14.66 13.61 6.80
CA GLY A 539 13.89 14.85 6.81
C GLY A 539 12.60 14.83 5.99
N THR A 540 12.23 13.70 5.35
CA THR A 540 10.96 13.60 4.59
C THR A 540 9.78 13.17 5.46
N GLY A 541 10.04 12.45 6.56
CA GLY A 541 9.00 11.82 7.39
C GLY A 541 8.61 10.41 6.92
N TYR A 542 9.34 9.87 5.93
CA TYR A 542 9.13 8.54 5.35
C TYR A 542 10.38 7.67 5.50
N THR A 543 10.21 6.35 5.36
CA THR A 543 11.25 5.32 5.46
C THR A 543 11.06 4.25 4.38
N GLY A 544 11.90 3.20 4.42
CA GLY A 544 11.94 2.14 3.40
C GLY A 544 12.94 2.43 2.29
N ALA A 545 13.21 1.44 1.45
CA ALA A 545 14.23 1.53 0.39
C ALA A 545 13.94 2.62 -0.67
N THR A 546 12.67 3.02 -0.82
CA THR A 546 12.20 4.05 -1.76
C THR A 546 11.51 5.23 -1.08
N CYS A 547 11.60 5.36 0.25
CA CYS A 547 10.91 6.41 1.02
C CYS A 547 9.38 6.40 0.84
N HIS A 548 8.79 5.21 0.64
CA HIS A 548 7.35 5.06 0.41
C HIS A 548 6.56 5.00 1.73
N THR A 549 7.13 4.41 2.78
CA THR A 549 6.41 4.07 4.02
C THR A 549 6.45 5.24 5.00
N SER A 550 5.30 5.72 5.44
CA SER A 550 5.23 6.77 6.47
C SER A 550 5.78 6.28 7.81
N VAL A 551 6.51 7.15 8.52
CA VAL A 551 6.97 6.88 9.90
C VAL A 551 5.87 7.15 10.93
N TYR A 552 4.83 7.87 10.54
CA TYR A 552 3.79 8.34 11.44
C TYR A 552 2.50 7.54 11.26
N GLU A 553 1.69 7.49 12.32
CA GLU A 553 0.39 6.84 12.24
C GLU A 553 -0.63 7.76 11.57
N GLN A 554 -1.68 7.16 11.03
CA GLN A 554 -2.60 7.87 10.14
C GLN A 554 -3.58 8.77 10.89
N SER A 555 -3.81 8.50 12.18
CA SER A 555 -4.74 9.28 12.99
C SER A 555 -4.41 9.20 14.48
N CYS A 556 -4.98 10.14 15.24
CA CYS A 556 -4.93 10.07 16.71
C CYS A 556 -5.60 8.80 17.24
N GLU A 557 -6.61 8.26 16.54
CA GLU A 557 -7.28 7.01 16.93
C GLU A 557 -6.29 5.85 16.84
N ALA A 558 -5.53 5.74 15.74
CA ALA A 558 -4.50 4.73 15.58
C ALA A 558 -3.46 4.78 16.73
N TYR A 559 -2.99 5.96 17.11
CA TYR A 559 -2.07 6.11 18.25
C TYR A 559 -2.68 5.66 19.58
N LYS A 560 -3.97 5.93 19.85
CA LYS A 560 -4.65 5.44 21.05
C LYS A 560 -4.61 3.91 21.13
N HIS A 561 -4.88 3.22 20.02
CA HIS A 561 -4.87 1.75 19.96
C HIS A 561 -3.47 1.13 20.05
N LEU A 562 -2.42 1.93 19.87
CA LEU A 562 -1.04 1.55 20.19
C LEU A 562 -0.65 1.83 21.65
N GLY A 563 -1.60 2.26 22.50
CA GLY A 563 -1.37 2.56 23.92
C GLY A 563 -0.70 3.91 24.18
N ARG A 564 -0.75 4.85 23.24
CA ARG A 564 -0.25 6.23 23.44
C ARG A 564 -1.29 7.10 24.18
N SER A 565 -0.82 8.15 24.84
CA SER A 565 -1.64 9.11 25.60
C SER A 565 -1.85 10.42 24.84
N SER A 566 -2.68 11.32 25.36
CA SER A 566 -2.86 12.66 24.79
C SER A 566 -1.57 13.47 24.73
N ASP A 567 -1.19 13.96 23.55
CA ASP A 567 -0.04 14.83 23.30
C ASP A 567 -0.11 15.44 21.88
N LEU A 568 0.93 16.16 21.47
CA LEU A 568 1.17 16.62 20.12
C LEU A 568 1.80 15.49 19.29
N TYR A 569 1.10 15.04 18.24
CA TYR A 569 1.57 13.99 17.34
C TYR A 569 1.69 14.50 15.91
N TRP A 570 2.63 13.93 15.17
CA TRP A 570 2.59 13.94 13.72
C TRP A 570 1.62 12.86 13.26
N ILE A 571 0.74 13.18 12.32
CA ILE A 571 -0.11 12.19 11.66
C ILE A 571 0.05 12.27 10.16
N ASP A 572 -0.21 11.16 9.50
CA ASP A 572 -0.17 11.02 8.05
C ASP A 572 -1.44 10.32 7.52
N PRO A 573 -2.54 11.07 7.28
CA PRO A 573 -3.87 10.49 7.02
C PRO A 573 -3.94 9.54 5.80
N ASP A 574 -3.16 9.82 4.75
CA ASP A 574 -3.06 9.01 3.54
C ASP A 574 -1.81 8.11 3.51
N GLY A 575 -0.88 8.24 4.47
CA GLY A 575 0.27 7.35 4.56
C GLY A 575 1.17 7.52 3.35
N SER A 576 1.32 6.49 2.52
CA SER A 576 2.10 6.55 1.26
C SER A 576 1.44 7.33 0.12
N GLY A 577 0.44 8.16 0.44
CA GLY A 577 -0.22 9.03 -0.51
C GLY A 577 0.56 10.32 -0.76
N SER A 578 -0.01 11.23 -1.55
CA SER A 578 0.68 12.46 -1.95
C SER A 578 0.79 13.52 -0.85
N LEU A 579 0.01 13.43 0.23
CA LEU A 579 0.03 14.43 1.30
C LEU A 579 1.13 14.10 2.30
N GLY A 580 1.94 15.10 2.63
CA GLY A 580 2.97 14.93 3.65
C GLY A 580 2.39 14.89 5.08
N PRO A 581 3.14 14.37 6.05
CA PRO A 581 2.74 14.36 7.46
C PRO A 581 2.67 15.77 8.06
N PHE A 582 1.82 15.95 9.06
CA PHE A 582 1.68 17.24 9.76
C PHE A 582 1.31 17.06 11.23
N LYS A 583 1.58 18.10 12.03
CA LYS A 583 1.34 18.07 13.48
C LYS A 583 -0.10 18.40 13.85
N VAL A 584 -0.66 17.62 14.77
CA VAL A 584 -1.98 17.81 15.37
C VAL A 584 -1.92 17.58 16.87
N ILE A 585 -2.86 18.17 17.60
CA ILE A 585 -3.05 17.90 19.03
C ILE A 585 -4.05 16.75 19.16
N CYS A 586 -3.61 15.62 19.72
CA CYS A 586 -4.46 14.48 20.01
C CYS A 586 -4.91 14.52 21.47
N ASN A 587 -6.21 14.64 21.71
CA ASN A 587 -6.79 14.50 23.05
C ASN A 587 -7.56 13.16 23.11
N MET A 588 -6.92 12.16 23.69
CA MET A 588 -7.37 10.78 23.81
C MET A 588 -7.93 10.55 25.22
N THR A 589 -9.24 10.33 25.31
CA THR A 589 -9.97 9.92 26.52
C THR A 589 -10.46 8.48 26.37
N GLU A 590 -10.98 7.86 27.44
CA GLU A 590 -11.52 6.48 27.38
C GLU A 590 -12.57 6.34 26.26
N ASP A 591 -13.50 7.29 26.17
CA ASP A 591 -14.63 7.22 25.23
C ASP A 591 -14.38 7.92 23.89
N LYS A 592 -13.50 8.93 23.83
CA LYS A 592 -13.39 9.83 22.67
C LYS A 592 -11.94 10.21 22.34
N VAL A 593 -11.63 10.26 21.05
CA VAL A 593 -10.36 10.77 20.54
C VAL A 593 -10.61 12.00 19.68
N TRP A 594 -10.05 13.13 20.09
CA TRP A 594 -10.14 14.39 19.37
C TRP A 594 -8.82 14.73 18.68
N THR A 595 -8.90 15.00 17.38
CA THR A 595 -7.83 15.60 16.58
C THR A 595 -8.10 17.09 16.47
N THR A 596 -7.18 17.93 16.95
CA THR A 596 -7.33 19.39 16.96
C THR A 596 -6.28 20.06 16.08
N VAL A 597 -6.74 20.91 15.15
CA VAL A 597 -5.89 21.72 14.26
C VAL A 597 -6.10 23.20 14.58
N VAL A 598 -5.01 23.88 14.92
CA VAL A 598 -5.04 25.26 15.41
C VAL A 598 -4.89 26.23 14.24
N ASN A 599 -5.64 27.34 14.28
CA ASN A 599 -5.53 28.45 13.34
C ASN A 599 -4.71 29.60 13.95
N ASN A 600 -4.21 30.50 13.10
CA ASN A 600 -3.36 31.62 13.51
C ASN A 600 -4.13 32.86 14.03
N LEU A 601 -5.46 32.83 14.07
CA LEU A 601 -6.25 33.97 14.52
C LEU A 601 -6.17 34.09 16.05
N PRO A 602 -5.90 35.29 16.60
CA PRO A 602 -5.97 35.52 18.03
C PRO A 602 -7.36 35.18 18.60
N ALA A 603 -7.40 34.82 19.89
CA ALA A 603 -8.64 34.46 20.59
C ALA A 603 -9.74 35.53 20.49
N GLN A 604 -9.39 36.81 20.34
CA GLN A 604 -10.33 37.87 19.92
C GLN A 604 -9.63 38.82 18.94
N THR A 605 -10.22 39.03 17.77
CA THR A 605 -9.72 39.94 16.74
C THR A 605 -10.70 41.10 16.54
N SER A 606 -10.28 42.32 16.85
CA SER A 606 -11.10 43.53 16.65
C SER A 606 -11.15 43.93 15.17
N VAL A 607 -12.34 44.31 14.70
CA VAL A 607 -12.59 44.76 13.32
C VAL A 607 -13.27 46.12 13.33
N THR A 608 -12.68 47.10 12.62
CA THR A 608 -13.18 48.49 12.53
C THR A 608 -13.06 49.03 11.11
N GLY A 609 -13.93 49.96 10.71
CA GLY A 609 -13.85 50.65 9.41
C GLY A 609 -14.34 49.83 8.22
N SER A 610 -15.12 48.77 8.44
CA SER A 610 -15.65 47.90 7.40
C SER A 610 -17.04 48.34 6.93
N SER A 611 -17.25 48.47 5.61
CA SER A 611 -18.53 48.80 5.00
C SER A 611 -19.09 47.65 4.16
N ARG A 612 -20.34 47.78 3.70
CA ARG A 612 -20.99 46.77 2.85
C ARG A 612 -20.32 46.62 1.48
N GLU A 613 -19.77 47.71 0.95
CA GLU A 613 -19.06 47.79 -0.34
C GLU A 613 -17.58 47.41 -0.19
N ARG A 614 -16.96 47.74 0.95
CA ARG A 614 -15.55 47.46 1.25
C ARG A 614 -15.45 46.71 2.57
N ARG A 615 -15.68 45.41 2.50
CA ARG A 615 -15.67 44.50 3.65
C ARG A 615 -14.25 44.12 4.06
N THR A 616 -13.97 44.09 5.35
CA THR A 616 -12.78 43.46 5.91
C THR A 616 -12.92 41.94 5.83
N VAL A 617 -11.98 41.29 5.15
CA VAL A 617 -11.89 39.83 5.06
C VAL A 617 -10.74 39.38 5.95
N LEU A 618 -11.05 38.56 6.96
CA LEU A 618 -10.08 37.90 7.80
C LEU A 618 -9.79 36.52 7.22
N GLN A 619 -8.54 36.32 6.77
CA GLN A 619 -8.05 35.04 6.26
C GLN A 619 -7.51 34.21 7.43
N LEU A 620 -7.92 32.95 7.53
CA LEU A 620 -7.40 32.01 8.52
C LEU A 620 -6.35 31.10 7.88
N ASN A 621 -5.18 31.05 8.50
CA ASN A 621 -4.13 30.10 8.15
C ASN A 621 -4.02 29.07 9.28
N TYR A 622 -4.02 27.79 8.90
CA TYR A 622 -3.88 26.68 9.84
C TYR A 622 -2.42 26.20 9.87
N SER A 623 -2.08 25.41 10.88
CA SER A 623 -0.77 24.72 10.96
C SER A 623 -0.58 23.63 9.88
N ALA A 624 -1.62 23.33 9.10
CA ALA A 624 -1.65 22.32 8.06
C ALA A 624 -2.29 22.88 6.77
N THR A 625 -2.01 22.26 5.62
CA THR A 625 -2.62 22.65 4.34
C THR A 625 -4.11 22.29 4.30
N MET A 626 -4.88 22.94 3.43
CA MET A 626 -6.31 22.63 3.31
C MET A 626 -6.57 21.20 2.82
N GLU A 627 -5.66 20.62 2.03
CA GLU A 627 -5.73 19.23 1.56
C GLU A 627 -5.55 18.25 2.72
N GLN A 628 -4.55 18.49 3.59
CA GLN A 628 -4.31 17.74 4.83
C GLN A 628 -5.52 17.81 5.77
N ILE A 629 -6.11 18.98 5.96
CA ILE A 629 -7.29 19.15 6.81
C ILE A 629 -8.53 18.48 6.19
N SER A 630 -8.64 18.51 4.86
CA SER A 630 -9.70 17.80 4.14
C SER A 630 -9.65 16.29 4.39
N ALA A 631 -8.45 15.70 4.45
CA ALA A 631 -8.25 14.29 4.76
C ALA A 631 -8.75 13.93 6.18
N ILE A 632 -8.47 14.76 7.18
CA ILE A 632 -9.01 14.58 8.55
C ILE A 632 -10.53 14.73 8.57
N THR A 633 -11.06 15.83 8.01
CA THR A 633 -12.51 16.11 8.07
C THR A 633 -13.34 15.06 7.34
N SER A 634 -12.80 14.49 6.26
CA SER A 634 -13.49 13.45 5.49
C SER A 634 -13.53 12.11 6.22
N SER A 635 -12.41 11.70 6.84
CA SER A 635 -12.31 10.46 7.63
C SER A 635 -13.01 10.55 9.00
N ALA A 636 -13.14 11.75 9.57
CA ALA A 636 -13.78 11.95 10.86
C ALA A 636 -15.28 11.63 10.84
N GLU A 637 -15.77 11.13 11.98
CA GLU A 637 -17.20 10.89 12.20
C GLU A 637 -17.93 12.22 12.46
N HIS A 638 -17.34 13.07 13.29
CA HIS A 638 -17.88 14.37 13.68
C HIS A 638 -16.76 15.42 13.68
N CYS A 639 -17.07 16.64 13.23
CA CYS A 639 -16.17 17.79 13.36
C CYS A 639 -16.93 19.01 13.84
N GLU A 640 -16.31 19.79 14.71
CA GLU A 640 -16.84 21.03 15.25
C GLU A 640 -15.81 22.16 15.20
N GLN A 641 -16.31 23.38 15.06
CA GLN A 641 -15.49 24.58 15.19
C GLN A 641 -16.30 25.70 15.84
N HIS A 642 -15.74 26.33 16.87
CA HIS A 642 -16.40 27.41 17.59
C HIS A 642 -16.24 28.75 16.85
N VAL A 643 -17.32 29.52 16.75
CA VAL A 643 -17.32 30.89 16.25
C VAL A 643 -18.08 31.81 17.19
N ALA A 644 -17.56 33.02 17.41
CA ALA A 644 -18.27 34.05 18.17
C ALA A 644 -18.08 35.43 17.53
N TYR A 645 -19.17 36.20 17.53
CA TYR A 645 -19.19 37.59 17.08
C TYR A 645 -19.67 38.47 18.24
N SER A 646 -18.74 39.16 18.88
CA SER A 646 -19.08 40.17 19.88
C SER A 646 -19.20 41.53 19.19
N CYS A 647 -20.26 42.28 19.46
CA CYS A 647 -20.61 43.47 18.71
C CYS A 647 -21.02 44.63 19.62
N ARG A 648 -20.77 45.84 19.13
CA ARG A 648 -21.24 47.11 19.70
C ARG A 648 -21.67 48.00 18.54
N MET A 649 -22.96 48.33 18.45
CA MET A 649 -23.55 49.05 17.32
C MET A 649 -23.14 48.46 15.95
N SER A 650 -23.07 47.13 15.86
CA SER A 650 -22.65 46.39 14.67
C SER A 650 -23.54 45.18 14.48
N ARG A 651 -24.16 45.05 13.29
CA ARG A 651 -25.08 43.96 12.96
C ARG A 651 -24.35 42.80 12.29
N LEU A 652 -24.87 41.59 12.49
CA LEU A 652 -24.26 40.35 12.01
C LEU A 652 -24.98 39.83 10.76
N LEU A 653 -26.20 39.31 10.93
CA LEU A 653 -27.01 38.72 9.86
C LEU A 653 -28.07 39.67 9.33
N ASN A 654 -28.29 40.83 9.95
CA ASN A 654 -29.27 41.83 9.52
C ASN A 654 -30.72 41.32 9.50
N THR A 655 -31.11 40.50 10.47
CA THR A 655 -32.45 39.90 10.59
C THR A 655 -33.53 40.92 11.00
N PRO A 656 -34.83 40.72 10.67
CA PRO A 656 -35.44 39.55 10.03
C PRO A 656 -35.35 39.50 8.47
N ASP A 657 -35.35 40.64 7.77
CA ASP A 657 -35.51 40.68 6.29
C ASP A 657 -34.34 41.35 5.53
N GLY A 658 -33.15 41.40 6.13
CA GLY A 658 -31.98 42.08 5.56
C GLY A 658 -30.92 41.15 4.97
N THR A 659 -30.12 41.68 4.03
CA THR A 659 -28.92 40.98 3.54
C THR A 659 -27.86 40.91 4.64
N PRO A 660 -27.22 39.74 4.89
CA PRO A 660 -26.18 39.59 5.90
C PRO A 660 -25.00 40.56 5.74
N TYR A 661 -24.53 41.12 6.85
CA TYR A 661 -23.32 41.94 6.89
C TYR A 661 -22.05 41.09 7.03
N THR A 662 -22.17 39.97 7.74
CA THR A 662 -21.08 39.04 8.03
C THR A 662 -21.42 37.63 7.53
N TRP A 663 -20.44 36.93 6.99
CA TRP A 663 -20.52 35.51 6.62
C TRP A 663 -19.14 34.89 6.70
N TRP A 664 -19.08 33.57 6.67
CA TRP A 664 -17.83 32.82 6.63
C TRP A 664 -17.72 31.96 5.37
N VAL A 665 -16.50 31.56 5.04
CA VAL A 665 -16.18 30.74 3.87
C VAL A 665 -15.63 29.40 4.33
N GLY A 666 -16.15 28.32 3.75
CA GLY A 666 -15.79 26.95 4.09
C GLY A 666 -14.63 26.38 3.26
N ARG A 667 -14.46 25.06 3.35
CA ARG A 667 -13.38 24.33 2.65
C ARG A 667 -13.53 24.24 1.13
N ALA A 668 -14.74 24.32 0.58
CA ALA A 668 -14.99 24.32 -0.87
C ALA A 668 -15.12 25.75 -1.44
N ASN A 669 -14.61 26.75 -0.70
CA ASN A 669 -14.65 28.17 -1.05
C ASN A 669 -16.08 28.74 -1.23
N GLU A 670 -17.05 28.13 -0.55
CA GLU A 670 -18.45 28.50 -0.55
C GLU A 670 -18.81 29.42 0.62
N LYS A 671 -19.76 30.34 0.41
CA LYS A 671 -20.18 31.34 1.41
C LYS A 671 -21.33 30.80 2.26
N HIS A 672 -21.19 30.91 3.57
CA HIS A 672 -22.18 30.42 4.55
C HIS A 672 -22.77 31.56 5.37
N PHE A 673 -24.10 31.68 5.33
CA PHE A 673 -24.87 32.76 5.99
C PHE A 673 -25.56 32.33 7.28
N TYR A 674 -25.32 31.09 7.74
CA TYR A 674 -25.70 30.64 9.07
C TYR A 674 -24.56 30.88 10.05
N TRP A 675 -24.89 31.10 11.32
CA TRP A 675 -23.90 31.31 12.39
C TRP A 675 -23.88 30.15 13.38
N GLY A 676 -22.96 30.19 14.35
CA GLY A 676 -22.80 29.14 15.36
C GLY A 676 -24.13 28.77 16.04
N GLY A 677 -24.40 27.47 16.15
CA GLY A 677 -25.64 26.92 16.71
C GLY A 677 -26.85 26.88 15.75
N SER A 678 -26.69 27.31 14.49
CA SER A 678 -27.73 27.24 13.45
C SER A 678 -27.40 26.20 12.36
N ALA A 679 -28.41 25.78 11.59
CA ALA A 679 -28.25 24.86 10.46
C ALA A 679 -28.02 25.60 9.13
N PRO A 680 -27.38 24.97 8.12
CA PRO A 680 -27.19 25.52 6.79
C PRO A 680 -28.49 26.01 6.16
N GLY A 681 -28.42 27.18 5.53
CA GLY A 681 -29.57 27.84 4.92
C GLY A 681 -30.47 28.59 5.91
N ILE A 682 -30.24 28.48 7.22
CA ILE A 682 -31.00 29.21 8.24
C ILE A 682 -30.22 30.46 8.69
N GLN A 683 -30.70 31.62 8.29
CA GLN A 683 -30.15 32.94 8.67
C GLN A 683 -30.59 33.33 10.09
N LYS A 684 -30.21 32.52 11.08
CA LYS A 684 -30.43 32.76 12.50
C LYS A 684 -29.16 32.43 13.29
N CYS A 685 -29.04 33.01 14.47
CA CYS A 685 -28.04 32.62 15.46
C CYS A 685 -28.64 31.63 16.46
N ALA A 686 -27.82 31.01 17.32
CA ALA A 686 -28.27 30.08 18.37
C ALA A 686 -29.50 30.61 19.15
N CYS A 687 -29.45 31.87 19.60
CA CYS A 687 -30.57 32.46 20.35
C CYS A 687 -31.88 32.56 19.55
N GLY A 688 -31.78 32.70 18.22
CA GLY A 688 -32.91 32.79 17.31
C GLY A 688 -33.55 31.43 17.02
N ILE A 689 -32.77 30.35 17.14
CA ILE A 689 -33.26 28.96 17.09
C ILE A 689 -33.97 28.62 18.41
N GLU A 690 -33.34 28.95 19.54
CA GLU A 690 -33.86 28.69 20.90
C GLU A 690 -34.99 29.64 21.32
N ARG A 691 -35.23 30.72 20.55
CA ARG A 691 -36.21 31.78 20.83
C ARG A 691 -35.97 32.50 22.16
N ASN A 692 -34.70 32.68 22.53
CA ASN A 692 -34.27 33.35 23.76
C ASN A 692 -33.35 34.56 23.51
N CYS A 693 -33.32 35.11 22.29
CA CYS A 693 -32.59 36.35 22.02
C CYS A 693 -33.07 37.49 22.94
N THR A 694 -32.15 38.37 23.32
CA THR A 694 -32.41 39.50 24.25
C THR A 694 -33.54 40.40 23.74
N ASP A 695 -33.60 40.62 22.42
CA ASP A 695 -34.70 41.27 21.75
C ASP A 695 -35.42 40.24 20.86
N PRO A 696 -36.69 39.88 21.15
CA PRO A 696 -37.41 38.84 20.41
C PRO A 696 -37.75 39.24 18.97
N LYS A 697 -37.57 40.51 18.58
CA LYS A 697 -37.78 40.98 17.20
C LYS A 697 -36.67 40.52 16.25
N TYR A 698 -35.48 40.22 16.76
CA TYR A 698 -34.30 39.88 15.96
C TYR A 698 -33.95 38.39 16.12
N HIS A 699 -33.20 37.84 15.17
CA HIS A 699 -32.77 36.43 15.21
C HIS A 699 -31.33 36.23 15.68
N CYS A 700 -30.65 37.34 16.01
CA CYS A 700 -29.30 37.41 16.56
C CYS A 700 -29.24 38.61 17.52
N ASN A 701 -28.53 38.49 18.64
CA ASN A 701 -28.39 39.59 19.62
C ASN A 701 -27.72 40.83 19.02
N CYS A 702 -26.76 40.63 18.10
CA CYS A 702 -26.04 41.71 17.43
C CYS A 702 -26.86 42.49 16.42
N ASP A 703 -27.92 41.89 15.88
CA ASP A 703 -28.79 42.57 14.91
C ASP A 703 -29.67 43.66 15.55
N ALA A 704 -29.81 43.65 16.88
CA ALA A 704 -30.49 44.71 17.64
C ALA A 704 -29.69 46.03 17.72
N ASP A 705 -28.45 46.07 17.21
CA ASP A 705 -27.64 47.28 17.00
C ASP A 705 -27.44 48.15 18.26
N GLN A 706 -27.23 47.49 19.41
CA GLN A 706 -27.19 48.16 20.72
C GLN A 706 -25.82 48.79 21.05
N LYS A 707 -25.82 49.84 21.89
CA LYS A 707 -24.60 50.49 22.41
C LYS A 707 -23.81 49.66 23.43
N GLN A 708 -24.49 48.69 24.05
CA GLN A 708 -23.88 47.71 24.96
C GLN A 708 -23.27 46.58 24.14
N TRP A 709 -22.22 45.96 24.66
CA TRP A 709 -21.67 44.76 24.05
C TRP A 709 -22.68 43.62 24.09
N ARG A 710 -22.91 43.01 22.94
CA ARG A 710 -23.67 41.77 22.75
C ARG A 710 -22.79 40.75 22.08
N GLU A 711 -23.19 39.49 22.14
CA GLU A 711 -22.46 38.40 21.53
C GLU A 711 -23.43 37.36 20.96
N ASP A 712 -23.09 36.86 19.78
CA ASP A 712 -23.68 35.67 19.20
C ASP A 712 -22.56 34.64 18.95
N SER A 713 -22.60 33.54 19.69
CA SER A 713 -21.61 32.46 19.66
C SER A 713 -22.25 31.09 19.47
N GLY A 714 -21.45 30.12 19.03
CA GLY A 714 -21.88 28.72 18.93
C GLY A 714 -20.92 27.86 18.12
N LEU A 715 -21.29 26.58 17.99
CA LEU A 715 -20.52 25.60 17.21
C LEU A 715 -21.05 25.50 15.78
N LEU A 716 -20.12 25.45 14.83
CA LEU A 716 -20.35 24.97 13.48
C LEU A 716 -20.04 23.47 13.49
N VAL A 717 -21.00 22.63 13.11
CA VAL A 717 -20.91 21.15 13.23
C VAL A 717 -21.03 20.40 11.90
N TYR A 718 -21.22 21.13 10.80
CA TYR A 718 -21.40 20.56 9.47
C TYR A 718 -20.03 20.31 8.85
N LYS A 719 -19.50 19.09 9.03
CA LYS A 719 -18.14 18.73 8.62
C LYS A 719 -17.82 19.03 7.16
N ASP A 720 -18.82 18.93 6.27
CA ASP A 720 -18.61 19.16 4.84
C ASP A 720 -18.29 20.61 4.47
N HIS A 721 -18.63 21.55 5.36
CA HIS A 721 -18.34 22.98 5.22
C HIS A 721 -17.06 23.40 5.96
N LEU A 722 -16.62 22.64 6.96
CA LEU A 722 -15.46 22.94 7.80
C LEU A 722 -14.15 22.55 7.11
N PRO A 723 -13.01 23.21 7.43
CA PRO A 723 -12.85 24.32 8.38
C PRO A 723 -13.31 25.69 7.84
N VAL A 724 -13.46 26.65 8.75
CA VAL A 724 -13.58 28.08 8.40
C VAL A 724 -12.26 28.57 7.81
N SER A 725 -12.25 28.97 6.54
CA SER A 725 -11.08 29.50 5.84
C SER A 725 -11.02 31.02 5.82
N GLN A 726 -12.18 31.69 5.78
CA GLN A 726 -12.30 33.14 5.81
C GLN A 726 -13.54 33.60 6.57
N VAL A 727 -13.49 34.81 7.13
CA VAL A 727 -14.68 35.51 7.65
C VAL A 727 -14.69 36.94 7.10
N ALA A 728 -15.79 37.32 6.46
CA ALA A 728 -16.02 38.67 5.97
C ALA A 728 -16.96 39.41 6.92
N VAL A 729 -16.57 40.62 7.35
CA VAL A 729 -17.34 41.48 8.26
C VAL A 729 -17.67 42.78 7.55
N GLY A 730 -18.87 43.33 7.69
CA GLY A 730 -19.34 44.46 6.85
C GLY A 730 -20.03 45.65 7.52
N ASP A 731 -20.21 45.67 8.85
CA ASP A 731 -20.95 46.74 9.54
C ASP A 731 -20.16 47.31 10.71
N THR A 732 -18.98 47.88 10.44
CA THR A 732 -18.11 48.52 11.46
C THR A 732 -17.58 49.89 11.04
N ASN A 733 -18.15 50.50 10.00
CA ASN A 733 -17.79 51.83 9.50
C ASN A 733 -18.61 52.98 10.13
N ARG A 734 -19.58 52.66 10.99
CA ARG A 734 -20.43 53.66 11.65
C ARG A 734 -19.75 54.19 12.92
N PRO A 735 -19.92 55.48 13.30
CA PRO A 735 -19.35 56.02 14.53
C PRO A 735 -19.79 55.23 15.78
N GLY A 736 -18.84 54.69 16.54
CA GLY A 736 -19.10 53.84 17.71
C GLY A 736 -19.43 52.37 17.40
N SER A 737 -19.34 51.97 16.13
CA SER A 737 -19.54 50.60 15.66
C SER A 737 -18.24 49.80 15.74
N GLU A 738 -18.27 48.73 16.54
CA GLU A 738 -17.11 47.86 16.78
C GLU A 738 -17.56 46.41 16.77
N ALA A 739 -16.70 45.53 16.26
CA ALA A 739 -16.91 44.09 16.33
C ALA A 739 -15.62 43.37 16.75
N LYS A 740 -15.77 42.26 17.46
CA LYS A 740 -14.70 41.32 17.81
C LYS A 740 -15.08 39.94 17.33
N LEU A 741 -14.21 39.33 16.53
CA LEU A 741 -14.40 37.99 16.01
C LEU A 741 -13.53 36.99 16.77
N THR A 742 -14.11 35.85 17.10
CA THR A 742 -13.41 34.68 17.63
C THR A 742 -13.66 33.49 16.70
N VAL A 743 -12.60 32.81 16.26
CA VAL A 743 -12.69 31.54 15.55
C VAL A 743 -11.78 30.53 16.24
N GLY A 744 -12.38 29.52 16.86
CA GLY A 744 -11.67 28.47 17.59
C GLY A 744 -10.93 27.48 16.67
N PRO A 745 -10.13 26.57 17.24
CA PRO A 745 -9.48 25.52 16.46
C PRO A 745 -10.53 24.56 15.85
N LEU A 746 -10.17 23.91 14.75
CA LEU A 746 -10.96 22.81 14.20
C LEU A 746 -10.76 21.58 15.08
N ARG A 747 -11.84 20.95 15.52
CA ARG A 747 -11.80 19.72 16.33
C ARG A 747 -12.60 18.63 15.62
N CYS A 748 -11.96 17.50 15.36
CA CYS A 748 -12.60 16.35 14.74
C CYS A 748 -12.48 15.12 15.64
N GLN A 749 -13.52 14.30 15.69
CA GLN A 749 -13.60 13.10 16.52
C GLN A 749 -13.94 11.88 15.66
N GLY A 750 -13.34 10.75 16.00
CA GLY A 750 -13.54 9.45 15.35
C GLY A 750 -12.74 9.30 14.06
N ASP A 751 -12.64 8.06 13.59
CA ASP A 751 -11.92 7.70 12.37
C ASP A 751 -12.69 6.57 11.65
N ARG A 752 -13.48 6.96 10.64
CA ARG A 752 -14.25 6.01 9.82
C ARG A 752 -13.32 5.06 9.06
N SER A 753 -12.13 5.49 8.67
CA SER A 753 -11.17 4.67 7.95
C SER A 753 -10.57 3.57 8.84
N TYR A 754 -10.37 3.86 10.14
CA TYR A 754 -9.91 2.86 11.11
C TYR A 754 -11.00 1.83 11.45
N TRP A 755 -12.25 2.27 11.59
CA TRP A 755 -13.38 1.40 11.98
C TRP A 755 -14.09 0.69 10.81
N ASN A 756 -13.80 1.09 9.56
CA ASN A 756 -14.31 0.48 8.34
C ASN A 756 -14.00 -1.03 8.27
N ALA A 757 -15.01 -1.87 8.50
CA ALA A 757 -14.86 -3.33 8.62
C ALA A 757 -15.95 -4.08 7.86
N ALA A 758 -15.62 -5.30 7.44
CA ALA A 758 -16.57 -6.25 6.86
C ALA A 758 -16.35 -7.67 7.42
N SER A 759 -17.45 -8.39 7.59
CA SER A 759 -17.49 -9.78 8.07
C SER A 759 -17.82 -10.73 6.93
N PHE A 760 -16.93 -11.68 6.66
CA PHE A 760 -17.05 -12.73 5.65
C PHE A 760 -17.57 -14.01 6.32
N ASN A 761 -18.85 -14.32 6.10
CA ASN A 761 -19.53 -15.40 6.82
C ASN A 761 -19.50 -16.73 6.07
N THR A 762 -19.07 -16.74 4.82
CA THR A 762 -19.01 -17.95 3.98
C THR A 762 -17.68 -18.02 3.24
N PRO A 763 -17.09 -19.21 3.00
CA PRO A 763 -15.83 -19.32 2.26
C PRO A 763 -15.93 -18.89 0.79
N SER A 764 -17.15 -18.66 0.29
CA SER A 764 -17.43 -18.17 -1.05
C SER A 764 -17.75 -16.68 -1.10
N SER A 765 -17.85 -15.98 0.04
CA SER A 765 -18.15 -14.55 0.06
C SER A 765 -16.91 -13.72 -0.21
N TYR A 766 -17.02 -12.73 -1.09
CA TYR A 766 -15.95 -11.81 -1.42
C TYR A 766 -16.52 -10.41 -1.70
N LEU A 767 -15.69 -9.40 -1.48
CA LEU A 767 -15.90 -8.05 -2.01
C LEU A 767 -15.06 -7.89 -3.28
N HIS A 768 -15.52 -7.07 -4.22
CA HIS A 768 -14.72 -6.70 -5.39
C HIS A 768 -14.68 -5.18 -5.58
N PHE A 769 -13.51 -4.72 -5.99
CA PHE A 769 -13.18 -3.32 -6.26
C PHE A 769 -12.56 -3.17 -7.67
N SER A 770 -12.34 -1.92 -8.09
CA SER A 770 -11.58 -1.63 -9.31
C SER A 770 -10.18 -2.23 -9.24
N THR A 771 -9.61 -2.54 -10.40
CA THR A 771 -8.24 -3.04 -10.54
C THR A 771 -7.25 -2.14 -9.81
N PHE A 772 -6.41 -2.76 -8.97
CA PHE A 772 -5.40 -2.06 -8.20
C PHE A 772 -4.36 -1.39 -9.13
N GLN A 773 -4.09 -0.10 -8.88
CA GLN A 773 -3.12 0.70 -9.63
C GLN A 773 -1.84 0.83 -8.80
N GLY A 774 -0.95 -0.16 -8.88
CA GLY A 774 0.30 -0.23 -8.11
C GLY A 774 1.45 -0.78 -8.94
N GLU A 775 1.78 -0.08 -10.03
CA GLU A 775 2.73 -0.53 -11.04
C GLU A 775 4.15 -0.71 -10.47
N THR A 776 4.73 0.35 -9.90
CA THR A 776 6.11 0.38 -9.39
C THR A 776 6.23 0.19 -7.87
N SER A 777 5.18 0.55 -7.14
CA SER A 777 5.07 0.38 -5.70
C SER A 777 3.66 -0.05 -5.29
N ALA A 778 3.60 -0.91 -4.28
CA ALA A 778 2.38 -1.42 -3.67
C ALA A 778 2.55 -1.49 -2.15
N ASP A 779 1.87 -0.63 -1.41
CA ASP A 779 1.65 -0.74 0.04
C ASP A 779 0.23 -1.22 0.28
N ILE A 780 0.11 -2.32 1.03
CA ILE A 780 -1.16 -2.91 1.45
C ILE A 780 -1.13 -3.07 2.96
N SER A 781 -2.12 -2.52 3.66
CA SER A 781 -2.28 -2.72 5.10
C SER A 781 -3.72 -2.95 5.50
N PHE A 782 -3.94 -3.85 6.46
CA PHE A 782 -5.25 -4.14 7.04
C PHE A 782 -5.13 -4.86 8.38
N TYR A 783 -6.25 -4.92 9.09
CA TYR A 783 -6.42 -5.79 10.25
C TYR A 783 -7.32 -6.97 9.88
N PHE A 784 -7.03 -8.15 10.42
CA PHE A 784 -7.90 -9.30 10.31
C PHE A 784 -8.18 -9.92 11.69
N LYS A 785 -9.33 -10.58 11.80
CA LYS A 785 -9.74 -11.37 12.96
C LYS A 785 -10.43 -12.63 12.46
N THR A 786 -9.98 -13.81 12.91
CA THR A 786 -10.52 -15.08 12.43
C THR A 786 -10.37 -16.21 13.46
N SER A 787 -11.22 -17.24 13.33
CA SER A 787 -11.05 -18.55 13.97
C SER A 787 -10.67 -19.65 12.96
N ALA A 788 -10.66 -19.33 11.66
CA ALA A 788 -10.34 -20.27 10.60
C ALA A 788 -8.82 -20.47 10.49
N PRO A 789 -8.34 -21.70 10.22
CA PRO A 789 -6.91 -22.01 10.13
C PRO A 789 -6.25 -21.53 8.83
N TYR A 790 -7.03 -21.08 7.84
CA TYR A 790 -6.53 -20.60 6.55
C TYR A 790 -7.56 -19.66 5.88
N GLY A 791 -7.12 -18.89 4.90
CA GLY A 791 -8.01 -18.09 4.04
C GLY A 791 -7.28 -17.02 3.22
N VAL A 792 -7.76 -16.77 1.99
CA VAL A 792 -7.21 -15.71 1.12
C VAL A 792 -7.80 -14.35 1.50
N PHE A 793 -6.94 -13.41 1.90
CA PHE A 793 -7.37 -12.06 2.27
C PHE A 793 -7.71 -11.22 1.05
N LEU A 794 -6.84 -11.22 0.04
CA LEU A 794 -7.06 -10.50 -1.22
C LEU A 794 -6.25 -11.09 -2.38
N GLU A 795 -6.73 -10.83 -3.58
CA GLU A 795 -6.14 -11.26 -4.85
C GLU A 795 -6.46 -10.28 -5.98
N ASN A 796 -5.47 -9.96 -6.80
CA ASN A 796 -5.65 -9.31 -8.09
C ASN A 796 -4.78 -10.03 -9.13
N LEU A 797 -5.35 -10.33 -10.30
CA LEU A 797 -4.71 -11.08 -11.38
C LEU A 797 -4.45 -10.21 -12.63
N GLY A 798 -3.35 -10.52 -13.32
CA GLY A 798 -2.98 -10.05 -14.65
C GLY A 798 -2.90 -11.23 -15.64
N ASN A 799 -2.07 -11.11 -16.67
CA ASN A 799 -1.86 -12.21 -17.63
C ASN A 799 -0.98 -13.32 -17.03
N THR A 800 0.24 -12.93 -16.67
CA THR A 800 1.21 -13.72 -15.87
C THR A 800 1.32 -13.17 -14.46
N ASP A 801 1.11 -11.86 -14.34
CA ASP A 801 1.28 -11.10 -13.12
C ASP A 801 0.15 -11.36 -12.12
N PHE A 802 0.46 -11.32 -10.84
CA PHE A 802 -0.56 -11.35 -9.79
C PHE A 802 -0.02 -10.77 -8.49
N ILE A 803 -0.94 -10.46 -7.58
CA ILE A 803 -0.63 -10.12 -6.19
C ILE A 803 -1.67 -10.78 -5.27
N ARG A 804 -1.20 -11.46 -4.22
CA ARG A 804 -2.05 -12.23 -3.30
C ARG A 804 -1.49 -12.19 -1.88
N LEU A 805 -2.40 -11.99 -0.91
CA LEU A 805 -2.14 -12.12 0.53
C LEU A 805 -3.08 -13.17 1.12
N GLU A 806 -2.54 -14.09 1.93
CA GLU A 806 -3.33 -15.17 2.52
C GLU A 806 -2.80 -15.63 3.89
N LEU A 807 -3.71 -16.16 4.71
CA LEU A 807 -3.38 -17.00 5.87
C LEU A 807 -3.22 -18.43 5.37
N LYS A 808 -1.98 -18.93 5.27
CA LYS A 808 -1.70 -20.29 4.78
C LYS A 808 -1.98 -21.36 5.82
N SER A 809 -1.70 -21.03 7.09
CA SER A 809 -1.89 -21.91 8.24
C SER A 809 -2.16 -21.05 9.48
N PRO A 810 -2.58 -21.63 10.62
CA PRO A 810 -2.83 -20.89 11.85
C PRO A 810 -1.71 -19.95 12.28
N THR A 811 -0.46 -20.20 11.88
CA THR A 811 0.71 -19.44 12.32
C THR A 811 1.46 -18.76 11.17
N VAL A 812 0.96 -18.81 9.93
CA VAL A 812 1.71 -18.34 8.75
C VAL A 812 0.87 -17.46 7.85
N VAL A 813 1.31 -16.22 7.67
CA VAL A 813 0.80 -15.28 6.67
C VAL A 813 1.77 -15.26 5.49
N SER A 814 1.23 -15.36 4.27
CA SER A 814 1.98 -15.32 3.03
C SER A 814 1.63 -14.09 2.19
N PHE A 815 2.65 -13.49 1.58
CA PHE A 815 2.56 -12.50 0.52
C PHE A 815 3.24 -13.03 -0.73
N SER A 816 2.47 -13.12 -1.83
CA SER A 816 2.97 -13.67 -3.09
C SER A 816 2.61 -12.79 -4.28
N PHE A 817 3.52 -12.68 -5.25
CA PHE A 817 3.32 -11.89 -6.45
C PHE A 817 4.19 -12.38 -7.62
N ASP A 818 3.81 -12.04 -8.84
CA ASP A 818 4.61 -12.18 -10.06
C ASP A 818 4.50 -10.90 -10.88
N VAL A 819 5.62 -10.47 -11.47
CA VAL A 819 5.78 -9.24 -12.27
C VAL A 819 6.46 -9.53 -13.61
N GLY A 820 6.47 -10.80 -14.04
CA GLY A 820 7.14 -11.28 -15.25
C GLY A 820 8.51 -11.93 -15.03
N ASN A 821 9.04 -11.92 -13.79
CA ASN A 821 10.28 -12.62 -13.44
C ASN A 821 10.05 -14.04 -12.89
N GLY A 822 8.80 -14.45 -12.72
CA GLY A 822 8.39 -15.66 -12.02
C GLY A 822 7.87 -15.36 -10.59
N PRO A 823 7.15 -16.31 -9.98
CA PRO A 823 6.46 -16.08 -8.71
C PRO A 823 7.43 -15.95 -7.55
N VAL A 824 7.22 -14.90 -6.74
CA VAL A 824 7.94 -14.62 -5.49
C VAL A 824 6.97 -14.80 -4.33
N GLU A 825 7.44 -15.40 -3.25
CA GLU A 825 6.65 -15.62 -2.03
C GLU A 825 7.45 -15.28 -0.77
N LEU A 826 6.82 -14.54 0.14
CA LEU A 826 7.31 -14.18 1.47
C LEU A 826 6.37 -14.79 2.51
N ASN A 827 6.92 -15.53 3.48
CA ASN A 827 6.16 -16.15 4.56
C ASN A 827 6.63 -15.61 5.91
N VAL A 828 5.71 -15.08 6.71
CA VAL A 828 5.98 -14.66 8.09
C VAL A 828 5.37 -15.66 9.06
N HIS A 829 6.18 -16.14 9.99
CA HIS A 829 5.80 -17.14 11.00
C HIS A 829 5.56 -16.47 12.36
N SER A 830 4.36 -16.66 12.92
CA SER A 830 4.02 -16.30 14.29
C SER A 830 4.26 -17.48 15.24
N PRO A 831 4.83 -17.27 16.45
CA PRO A 831 4.99 -18.32 17.45
C PRO A 831 3.65 -18.77 18.06
N THR A 832 2.61 -17.92 18.01
CA THR A 832 1.26 -18.22 18.49
C THR A 832 0.27 -18.30 17.31
N PRO A 833 -0.77 -19.15 17.40
CA PRO A 833 -1.83 -19.18 16.39
C PRO A 833 -2.52 -17.82 16.26
N LEU A 834 -2.70 -17.37 15.02
CA LEU A 834 -3.36 -16.12 14.59
C LEU A 834 -4.86 -16.27 14.34
N ASN A 835 -5.38 -17.48 14.54
CA ASN A 835 -6.80 -17.80 14.46
C ASN A 835 -7.42 -17.86 15.87
N ASP A 836 -7.00 -16.95 16.75
CA ASP A 836 -7.36 -16.83 18.15
C ASP A 836 -8.57 -15.91 18.40
N ASP A 837 -9.25 -15.50 17.32
CA ASP A 837 -10.34 -14.53 17.33
C ASP A 837 -9.93 -13.14 17.90
N GLN A 838 -8.65 -12.76 17.82
CA GLN A 838 -8.17 -11.41 18.09
C GLN A 838 -7.84 -10.66 16.79
N TRP A 839 -7.66 -9.34 16.91
CA TRP A 839 -7.25 -8.50 15.78
C TRP A 839 -5.74 -8.56 15.59
N HIS A 840 -5.31 -8.95 14.39
CA HIS A 840 -3.91 -8.92 13.94
C HIS A 840 -3.74 -7.92 12.80
N ARG A 841 -2.59 -7.25 12.72
CA ARG A 841 -2.25 -6.28 11.67
C ARG A 841 -1.30 -6.91 10.66
N VAL A 842 -1.67 -6.85 9.39
CA VAL A 842 -0.81 -7.22 8.25
C VAL A 842 -0.44 -5.97 7.48
N SER A 843 0.84 -5.82 7.17
CA SER A 843 1.36 -4.82 6.24
C SER A 843 2.28 -5.50 5.25
N ALA A 844 2.03 -5.28 3.96
CA ALA A 844 2.84 -5.80 2.86
C ALA A 844 3.23 -4.65 1.96
N GLU A 845 4.52 -4.55 1.66
CA GLU A 845 5.09 -3.55 0.77
C GLU A 845 5.82 -4.27 -0.37
N ARG A 846 5.67 -3.77 -1.58
CA ARG A 846 6.49 -4.13 -2.73
C ARG A 846 6.91 -2.82 -3.39
N ASN A 847 8.20 -2.63 -3.57
CA ASN A 847 8.75 -1.52 -4.35
C ASN A 847 9.79 -2.07 -5.35
N VAL A 848 10.43 -1.19 -6.11
CA VAL A 848 11.43 -1.57 -7.13
C VAL A 848 12.74 -2.12 -6.54
N LYS A 849 12.94 -2.07 -5.21
CA LYS A 849 14.13 -2.53 -4.49
C LYS A 849 13.92 -3.78 -3.67
N GLU A 850 12.76 -3.93 -3.05
CA GLU A 850 12.45 -5.02 -2.15
C GLU A 850 10.95 -5.23 -1.99
N ALA A 851 10.59 -6.41 -1.50
CA ALA A 851 9.29 -6.71 -0.95
C ALA A 851 9.41 -7.01 0.53
N ILE A 852 8.45 -6.56 1.32
CA ILE A 852 8.42 -6.67 2.78
C ILE A 852 7.04 -7.21 3.18
N LEU A 853 7.01 -8.17 4.09
CA LEU A 853 5.80 -8.58 4.80
C LEU A 853 6.02 -8.40 6.30
N GLN A 854 5.10 -7.73 6.97
CA GLN A 854 5.13 -7.48 8.40
C GLN A 854 3.82 -7.86 9.08
N LEU A 855 3.93 -8.53 10.22
CA LEU A 855 2.81 -8.99 11.05
C LEU A 855 2.95 -8.41 12.47
N ASP A 856 1.88 -7.78 12.96
CA ASP A 856 1.75 -7.21 14.32
C ASP A 856 2.90 -6.26 14.73
N GLN A 857 3.50 -5.57 13.75
CA GLN A 857 4.72 -4.75 13.90
C GLN A 857 5.96 -5.50 14.43
N GLN A 858 5.86 -6.79 14.75
CA GLN A 858 6.89 -7.57 15.44
C GLN A 858 7.66 -8.50 14.49
N TYR A 859 6.95 -9.20 13.61
CA TYR A 859 7.55 -10.19 12.71
C TYR A 859 7.66 -9.59 11.32
N ARG A 860 8.85 -9.63 10.72
CA ARG A 860 9.14 -9.00 9.44
C ARG A 860 10.00 -9.91 8.57
N GLU A 861 9.61 -10.09 7.33
CA GLU A 861 10.37 -10.79 6.29
C GLU A 861 10.64 -9.82 5.12
N VAL A 862 11.86 -9.87 4.56
CA VAL A 862 12.29 -8.99 3.47
C VAL A 862 12.89 -9.81 2.34
N ARG A 863 12.48 -9.51 1.11
CA ARG A 863 13.02 -10.10 -0.11
C ARG A 863 13.55 -9.00 -1.03
N PRO A 864 14.87 -8.94 -1.30
CA PRO A 864 15.40 -7.96 -2.26
C PRO A 864 14.89 -8.28 -3.68
N ALA A 865 14.61 -7.23 -4.45
CA ALA A 865 14.30 -7.35 -5.86
C ALA A 865 15.57 -7.69 -6.66
N PRO A 866 15.48 -8.47 -7.74
CA PRO A 866 16.60 -8.73 -8.64
C PRO A 866 17.20 -7.42 -9.18
N GLU A 867 18.54 -7.34 -9.29
CA GLU A 867 19.22 -6.16 -9.88
C GLU A 867 18.84 -5.91 -11.35
N GLN A 868 18.39 -6.98 -12.04
CA GLN A 868 17.94 -6.98 -13.43
C GLN A 868 16.63 -7.78 -13.51
N GLY A 869 15.59 -7.19 -14.11
CA GLY A 869 14.30 -7.85 -14.29
C GLY A 869 13.16 -6.85 -14.50
N HIS A 870 11.95 -7.37 -14.70
CA HIS A 870 10.72 -6.58 -14.76
C HIS A 870 10.38 -6.04 -13.36
N THR A 871 9.95 -4.78 -13.29
CA THR A 871 9.60 -4.10 -12.03
C THR A 871 8.17 -3.57 -12.03
N ARG A 872 7.47 -3.60 -13.18
CA ARG A 872 6.09 -3.14 -13.32
C ARG A 872 5.13 -4.31 -13.06
N LEU A 873 4.13 -4.09 -12.22
CA LEU A 873 3.04 -5.03 -11.96
C LEU A 873 1.85 -4.67 -12.85
N GLU A 874 1.54 -5.48 -13.85
CA GLU A 874 0.44 -5.23 -14.80
C GLU A 874 -0.78 -6.10 -14.48
N LEU A 875 -1.76 -5.48 -13.80
CA LEU A 875 -2.99 -6.13 -13.38
C LEU A 875 -4.16 -5.72 -14.30
N TYR A 876 -5.03 -6.67 -14.63
CA TYR A 876 -6.18 -6.44 -15.52
C TYR A 876 -7.51 -6.89 -14.90
N SER A 877 -7.50 -7.78 -13.90
CA SER A 877 -8.71 -8.21 -13.21
C SER A 877 -9.19 -7.20 -12.19
N GLN A 878 -10.43 -7.35 -11.73
CA GLN A 878 -10.90 -6.70 -10.51
C GLN A 878 -10.09 -7.18 -9.30
N LEU A 879 -9.99 -6.33 -8.27
CA LEU A 879 -9.43 -6.71 -6.98
C LEU A 879 -10.48 -7.46 -6.18
N TYR A 880 -10.17 -8.67 -5.74
CA TYR A 880 -11.02 -9.48 -4.87
C TYR A 880 -10.50 -9.44 -3.43
N VAL A 881 -11.41 -9.31 -2.47
CA VAL A 881 -11.12 -9.33 -1.03
C VAL A 881 -12.00 -10.38 -0.38
N GLY A 882 -11.40 -11.33 0.34
CA GLY A 882 -12.07 -12.39 1.08
C GLY A 882 -12.29 -13.71 0.33
N ALA A 883 -12.24 -13.75 -1.01
CA ALA A 883 -12.14 -15.01 -1.74
C ALA A 883 -11.46 -14.83 -3.11
N ALA A 884 -10.74 -15.86 -3.54
CA ALA A 884 -10.03 -15.95 -4.81
C ALA A 884 -10.64 -17.04 -5.69
N GLY A 885 -10.47 -16.95 -7.01
CA GLY A 885 -11.14 -17.77 -8.03
C GLY A 885 -10.89 -19.29 -7.94
N GLY A 886 -11.50 -19.97 -6.97
CA GLY A 886 -11.70 -21.42 -6.95
C GLY A 886 -11.38 -22.17 -5.66
N GLN A 887 -10.60 -21.65 -4.69
CA GLN A 887 -10.34 -22.35 -3.41
C GLN A 887 -10.12 -21.44 -2.20
N ARG A 888 -10.65 -21.88 -1.05
CA ARG A 888 -10.37 -21.43 0.34
C ARG A 888 -10.50 -19.92 0.61
N GLY A 889 -11.70 -19.36 0.41
CA GLY A 889 -11.97 -17.99 0.85
C GLY A 889 -11.85 -17.81 2.37
N PHE A 890 -11.54 -16.57 2.75
CA PHE A 890 -11.40 -16.12 4.11
C PHE A 890 -12.74 -16.11 4.86
N LEU A 891 -12.68 -16.54 6.11
CA LEU A 891 -13.77 -16.49 7.08
C LEU A 891 -13.32 -15.62 8.24
N GLY A 892 -14.13 -14.65 8.64
CA GLY A 892 -13.79 -13.73 9.72
C GLY A 892 -14.00 -12.28 9.33
N CYS A 893 -13.29 -11.37 9.97
CA CYS A 893 -13.40 -9.94 9.73
C CYS A 893 -12.12 -9.37 9.12
N ILE A 894 -12.27 -8.43 8.18
CA ILE A 894 -11.21 -7.55 7.70
C ILE A 894 -11.61 -6.11 8.01
N ARG A 895 -10.66 -5.30 8.48
CA ARG A 895 -10.87 -3.90 8.84
C ARG A 895 -9.72 -3.02 8.36
N SER A 896 -10.02 -1.76 8.06
CA SER A 896 -9.06 -0.72 7.69
C SER A 896 -8.16 -1.15 6.53
N LEU A 897 -8.76 -1.75 5.48
CA LEU A 897 -8.03 -2.14 4.28
C LEU A 897 -7.63 -0.90 3.48
N LYS A 898 -6.32 -0.69 3.38
CA LYS A 898 -5.71 0.37 2.59
C LYS A 898 -4.76 -0.20 1.55
N MET A 899 -4.75 0.43 0.39
CA MET A 899 -3.84 0.11 -0.72
C MET A 899 -3.31 1.41 -1.35
N ASN A 900 -1.99 1.62 -1.36
CA ASN A 900 -1.32 2.85 -1.85
C ASN A 900 -1.95 4.14 -1.30
N GLY A 901 -2.19 4.17 0.01
CA GLY A 901 -2.83 5.30 0.71
C GLY A 901 -4.34 5.46 0.51
N VAL A 902 -4.94 4.68 -0.40
CA VAL A 902 -6.39 4.69 -0.64
C VAL A 902 -7.09 3.73 0.31
N THR A 903 -8.07 4.24 1.07
CA THR A 903 -8.92 3.41 1.93
C THR A 903 -10.06 2.82 1.10
N LEU A 904 -10.17 1.49 1.06
CA LEU A 904 -11.27 0.81 0.38
C LEU A 904 -12.47 0.70 1.33
N ASP A 905 -13.61 1.29 0.97
CA ASP A 905 -14.82 1.27 1.80
C ASP A 905 -15.45 -0.13 1.83
N LEU A 906 -15.10 -0.91 2.85
CA LEU A 906 -15.57 -2.28 3.04
C LEU A 906 -17.01 -2.29 3.52
N GLU A 907 -17.38 -1.33 4.37
CA GLU A 907 -18.69 -1.29 5.02
C GLU A 907 -19.81 -0.99 4.00
N GLU A 908 -19.65 0.04 3.17
CA GLU A 908 -20.62 0.36 2.12
C GLU A 908 -20.68 -0.76 1.06
N ARG A 909 -19.54 -1.37 0.72
CA ARG A 909 -19.52 -2.49 -0.23
C ARG A 909 -20.18 -3.74 0.34
N ALA A 910 -20.04 -4.00 1.64
CA ALA A 910 -20.67 -5.13 2.31
C ALA A 910 -22.20 -5.00 2.37
N LYS A 911 -22.75 -3.79 2.53
CA LYS A 911 -24.22 -3.56 2.54
C LYS A 911 -24.93 -4.07 1.29
N VAL A 912 -24.24 -4.07 0.14
CA VAL A 912 -24.80 -4.47 -1.15
C VAL A 912 -24.37 -5.87 -1.61
N THR A 913 -23.52 -6.57 -0.84
CA THR A 913 -22.91 -7.84 -1.27
C THR A 913 -23.44 -9.03 -0.44
N PRO A 914 -24.12 -10.01 -1.07
CA PRO A 914 -24.60 -11.21 -0.37
C PRO A 914 -23.46 -12.01 0.30
N GLY A 915 -23.69 -12.49 1.52
CA GLY A 915 -22.72 -13.30 2.27
C GLY A 915 -21.66 -12.52 3.05
N VAL A 916 -21.56 -11.20 2.82
CA VAL A 916 -20.72 -10.28 3.60
C VAL A 916 -21.62 -9.35 4.43
N LYS A 917 -21.24 -9.05 5.67
CA LYS A 917 -21.97 -8.10 6.53
C LYS A 917 -21.10 -6.88 6.88
N PRO A 918 -21.67 -5.66 6.95
CA PRO A 918 -20.95 -4.49 7.42
C PRO A 918 -20.59 -4.61 8.90
N GLY A 919 -19.41 -4.11 9.28
CA GLY A 919 -18.88 -4.17 10.63
C GLY A 919 -18.31 -5.54 11.01
N CYS A 920 -17.88 -5.65 12.26
CA CYS A 920 -17.42 -6.90 12.88
C CYS A 920 -18.01 -6.98 14.31
N SER A 921 -19.21 -7.54 14.43
CA SER A 921 -19.87 -7.78 15.72
C SER A 921 -19.95 -9.28 15.97
N GLY A 922 -19.49 -9.72 17.16
CA GLY A 922 -19.67 -11.11 17.59
C GLY A 922 -21.14 -11.40 17.87
N HIS A 923 -21.64 -12.57 17.49
CA HIS A 923 -23.02 -12.94 17.80
C HIS A 923 -23.24 -13.05 19.32
N CYS A 924 -22.23 -13.37 20.13
CA CYS A 924 -22.41 -13.44 21.58
C CYS A 924 -22.67 -12.08 22.25
N THR A 925 -22.23 -10.95 21.70
CA THR A 925 -22.54 -9.64 22.31
C THR A 925 -24.00 -9.24 22.08
N SER A 926 -24.59 -9.63 20.95
CA SER A 926 -25.97 -9.30 20.61
C SER A 926 -26.98 -10.40 20.97
N PHE A 927 -26.54 -11.66 20.96
CA PHE A 927 -27.38 -12.85 21.12
C PHE A 927 -26.97 -13.73 22.31
N GLY A 928 -25.93 -13.38 23.07
CA GLY A 928 -25.52 -14.14 24.25
C GLY A 928 -26.61 -14.24 25.32
N MET A 929 -27.50 -13.25 25.39
CA MET A 929 -28.67 -13.26 26.28
C MET A 929 -29.67 -14.40 26.02
N TYR A 930 -29.59 -15.06 24.85
CA TYR A 930 -30.43 -16.22 24.54
C TYR A 930 -29.91 -17.53 25.18
N CYS A 931 -28.67 -17.56 25.69
CA CYS A 931 -28.19 -18.65 26.54
C CYS A 931 -28.81 -18.51 27.94
N ARG A 932 -29.85 -19.31 28.22
CA ARG A 932 -30.60 -19.24 29.48
C ARG A 932 -30.00 -20.15 30.55
N ASN A 933 -30.52 -20.05 31.78
CA ASN A 933 -30.22 -20.96 32.89
C ASN A 933 -28.71 -21.15 33.21
N GLY A 934 -27.92 -20.08 33.06
CA GLY A 934 -26.49 -20.10 33.35
C GLY A 934 -25.61 -20.68 32.23
N GLY A 935 -26.16 -20.93 31.04
CA GLY A 935 -25.37 -21.38 29.88
C GLY A 935 -24.38 -20.33 29.37
N LYS A 936 -23.18 -20.76 28.98
CA LYS A 936 -22.12 -19.86 28.49
C LYS A 936 -22.24 -19.69 26.97
N CYS A 937 -22.33 -18.45 26.49
CA CYS A 937 -22.30 -18.19 25.04
C CYS A 937 -20.90 -18.43 24.47
N VAL A 938 -20.85 -19.19 23.39
CA VAL A 938 -19.63 -19.52 22.64
C VAL A 938 -19.82 -19.04 21.20
N GLU A 939 -18.92 -18.17 20.75
CA GLU A 939 -18.91 -17.60 19.41
C GLU A 939 -18.56 -18.68 18.37
N LYS A 940 -19.21 -18.63 17.20
CA LYS A 940 -18.97 -19.55 16.07
C LYS A 940 -18.89 -18.77 14.76
N TYR A 941 -18.20 -19.34 13.77
CA TYR A 941 -18.02 -18.71 12.46
C TYR A 941 -19.33 -18.40 11.70
N ASN A 942 -20.43 -19.12 12.01
CA ASN A 942 -21.74 -18.94 11.40
C ASN A 942 -22.85 -18.58 12.42
N GLY A 943 -22.49 -18.11 13.61
CA GLY A 943 -23.45 -17.77 14.64
C GLY A 943 -22.89 -17.88 16.05
N TYR A 944 -23.74 -18.26 17.00
CA TYR A 944 -23.34 -18.51 18.38
C TYR A 944 -23.94 -19.85 18.83
N SER A 945 -23.39 -20.42 19.90
CA SER A 945 -23.99 -21.58 20.57
C SER A 945 -23.89 -21.43 22.07
N CYS A 946 -24.81 -22.05 22.81
CA CYS A 946 -24.78 -22.06 24.26
C CYS A 946 -24.16 -23.36 24.77
N ASP A 947 -23.11 -23.24 25.57
CA ASP A 947 -22.55 -24.35 26.33
C ASP A 947 -23.37 -24.55 27.61
N CYS A 948 -24.07 -25.68 27.67
CA CYS A 948 -24.94 -26.09 28.78
C CYS A 948 -24.31 -27.18 29.66
N SER A 949 -23.02 -27.52 29.46
CA SER A 949 -22.37 -28.66 30.12
C SER A 949 -22.44 -28.57 31.65
N GLY A 950 -22.21 -27.39 32.23
CA GLY A 950 -22.27 -27.12 33.67
C GLY A 950 -23.66 -26.83 34.25
N THR A 951 -24.74 -27.01 33.48
CA THR A 951 -26.11 -26.69 33.91
C THR A 951 -27.00 -27.93 33.92
N ALA A 952 -28.06 -27.91 34.73
CA ALA A 952 -29.09 -28.97 34.75
C ALA A 952 -30.02 -29.00 33.51
N TYR A 953 -29.64 -28.32 32.42
CA TYR A 953 -30.46 -28.13 31.21
C TYR A 953 -29.69 -28.53 29.95
N ASP A 954 -30.42 -28.95 28.91
CA ASP A 954 -29.92 -29.29 27.58
C ASP A 954 -30.52 -28.34 26.51
N GLY A 955 -30.17 -28.58 25.24
CA GLY A 955 -30.72 -27.87 24.08
C GLY A 955 -29.89 -26.66 23.65
N PRO A 956 -30.18 -26.07 22.48
CA PRO A 956 -29.35 -25.04 21.84
C PRO A 956 -29.23 -23.74 22.65
N PHE A 957 -30.17 -23.51 23.58
CA PHE A 957 -30.26 -22.31 24.41
C PHE A 957 -30.27 -22.62 25.91
N CYS A 958 -29.94 -23.86 26.30
CA CYS A 958 -29.97 -24.35 27.69
C CYS A 958 -31.35 -24.23 28.37
N THR A 959 -32.42 -24.49 27.63
CA THR A 959 -33.81 -24.38 28.09
C THR A 959 -34.54 -25.72 28.25
N LYS A 960 -33.95 -26.83 27.81
CA LYS A 960 -34.56 -28.16 27.92
C LYS A 960 -34.24 -28.77 29.29
N ASP A 961 -35.23 -29.02 30.11
CA ASP A 961 -35.02 -29.65 31.43
C ASP A 961 -34.43 -31.06 31.30
N VAL A 962 -33.46 -31.39 32.14
CA VAL A 962 -32.98 -32.76 32.31
C VAL A 962 -33.68 -33.37 33.52
N GLY A 963 -34.41 -34.46 33.31
CA GLY A 963 -35.16 -35.17 34.34
C GLY A 963 -35.05 -36.68 34.23
N GLY A 964 -35.25 -37.36 35.35
CA GLY A 964 -35.17 -38.81 35.48
C GLY A 964 -36.27 -39.35 36.37
N PHE A 965 -36.89 -40.44 35.92
CA PHE A 965 -37.86 -41.21 36.69
C PHE A 965 -37.14 -42.27 37.53
N PHE A 966 -37.48 -42.30 38.81
CA PHE A 966 -36.95 -43.19 39.84
C PHE A 966 -38.01 -44.25 40.17
N GLU A 967 -37.69 -45.51 39.88
CA GLU A 967 -38.45 -46.65 40.40
C GLU A 967 -38.11 -46.93 41.88
N ALA A 968 -38.94 -47.74 42.54
CA ALA A 968 -38.71 -48.15 43.92
C ALA A 968 -37.31 -48.78 44.08
N GLY A 969 -36.48 -48.21 44.95
CA GLY A 969 -35.12 -48.66 45.19
C GLY A 969 -34.04 -48.01 44.30
N THR A 970 -34.39 -47.15 43.34
CA THR A 970 -33.41 -46.45 42.49
C THR A 970 -32.67 -45.36 43.27
N LEU A 971 -31.35 -45.29 43.11
CA LEU A 971 -30.50 -44.24 43.66
C LEU A 971 -29.52 -43.68 42.63
N VAL A 972 -29.20 -42.39 42.75
CA VAL A 972 -28.05 -41.76 42.07
C VAL A 972 -27.09 -41.26 43.13
N ARG A 973 -25.81 -41.63 43.03
CA ARG A 973 -24.72 -41.23 43.92
C ARG A 973 -23.73 -40.37 43.14
N TYR A 974 -23.46 -39.17 43.64
CA TYR A 974 -22.45 -38.25 43.11
C TYR A 974 -21.40 -37.95 44.19
N ASN A 975 -20.13 -38.20 43.91
CA ASN A 975 -19.04 -37.91 44.84
C ASN A 975 -18.53 -36.47 44.58
N LEU A 976 -18.66 -35.58 45.57
CA LEU A 976 -18.16 -34.21 45.46
C LEU A 976 -16.64 -34.23 45.73
N VAL A 977 -15.84 -34.07 44.68
CA VAL A 977 -14.37 -34.07 44.77
C VAL A 977 -13.89 -32.62 44.94
N PRO A 978 -12.88 -32.32 45.80
CA PRO A 978 -12.27 -31.00 45.87
C PRO A 978 -11.66 -30.59 44.52
N ASP A 979 -11.78 -29.31 44.17
CA ASP A 979 -11.58 -28.70 42.84
C ASP A 979 -10.11 -28.67 42.34
N VAL A 980 -9.29 -29.67 42.67
CA VAL A 980 -7.85 -29.70 42.31
C VAL A 980 -7.50 -30.87 41.37
N VAL A 981 -8.39 -31.83 41.10
CA VAL A 981 -8.00 -33.06 40.38
C VAL A 981 -8.40 -33.09 38.90
N VAL A 982 -9.18 -32.14 38.38
CA VAL A 982 -9.52 -32.12 36.92
C VAL A 982 -8.40 -31.48 36.07
N ALA A 983 -7.47 -30.74 36.67
CA ALA A 983 -6.33 -30.14 35.96
C ALA A 983 -5.11 -31.08 35.81
N ALA A 984 -5.18 -32.33 36.29
CA ALA A 984 -4.03 -33.24 36.33
C ALA A 984 -3.98 -34.33 35.23
N SER A 985 -4.92 -34.36 34.27
CA SER A 985 -4.83 -35.27 33.11
C SER A 985 -4.17 -34.66 31.87
N SER A 986 -3.64 -33.44 31.96
CA SER A 986 -2.82 -32.86 30.91
C SER A 986 -1.78 -31.94 31.52
N LEU A 987 -0.63 -32.48 31.91
CA LEU A 987 0.69 -31.96 31.52
C LEU A 987 1.81 -32.77 32.16
N ASP A 988 2.79 -33.05 31.32
CA ASP A 988 4.06 -33.68 31.67
C ASP A 988 4.88 -32.73 32.57
N SER A 989 5.11 -33.18 33.80
CA SER A 989 6.33 -33.05 34.61
C SER A 989 7.19 -31.76 34.51
N LYS A 990 7.04 -30.83 35.47
CA LYS A 990 8.09 -30.37 36.41
C LYS A 990 7.68 -29.13 37.23
N SER A 991 7.32 -29.35 38.50
CA SER A 991 7.89 -28.69 39.70
C SER A 991 6.89 -28.78 40.86
N VAL A 992 7.34 -29.43 41.94
CA VAL A 992 6.66 -29.58 43.23
C VAL A 992 7.26 -28.56 44.19
N VAL A 993 6.42 -27.94 45.03
CA VAL A 993 6.51 -27.73 46.50
C VAL A 993 5.33 -26.81 46.86
N GLN A 994 4.16 -27.40 47.15
CA GLN A 994 3.58 -27.62 48.50
C GLN A 994 2.94 -26.38 49.15
N SER A 995 1.61 -26.30 49.04
CA SER A 995 0.74 -26.08 50.20
C SER A 995 -0.31 -27.20 50.21
N LEU A 996 -0.47 -27.86 51.36
CA LEU A 996 -1.45 -28.92 51.60
C LEU A 996 -2.90 -28.37 51.51
N PRO A 997 -3.91 -29.22 51.25
CA PRO A 997 -5.29 -28.79 51.01
C PRO A 997 -5.94 -28.29 52.30
N THR A 998 -6.46 -27.07 52.26
CA THR A 998 -7.46 -26.58 53.21
C THR A 998 -8.76 -27.33 52.98
N GLU A 999 -9.33 -27.89 54.05
CA GLU A 999 -10.66 -28.48 54.07
C GLU A 999 -11.68 -27.55 53.40
N THR A 1000 -12.43 -28.04 52.41
CA THR A 1000 -13.48 -27.26 51.74
C THR A 1000 -14.67 -27.12 52.68
N ASN A 1001 -14.65 -26.10 53.51
CA ASN A 1001 -15.75 -25.71 54.39
C ASN A 1001 -16.87 -25.06 53.56
N LEU A 1002 -18.00 -25.75 53.41
CA LEU A 1002 -19.18 -25.17 52.75
C LEU A 1002 -19.96 -24.34 53.77
N THR A 1003 -19.77 -23.02 53.71
CA THR A 1003 -20.59 -22.04 54.44
C THR A 1003 -21.75 -21.51 53.59
N ARG A 1004 -21.85 -21.93 52.32
CA ARG A 1004 -22.94 -21.56 51.41
C ARG A 1004 -23.28 -22.72 50.46
N GLU A 1005 -24.58 -23.00 50.31
CA GLU A 1005 -25.09 -23.95 49.31
C GLU A 1005 -26.30 -23.39 48.59
N ASP A 1006 -26.34 -23.62 47.28
CA ASP A 1006 -27.46 -23.31 46.41
C ASP A 1006 -27.98 -24.63 45.79
N LEU A 1007 -29.15 -25.10 46.24
CA LEU A 1007 -29.80 -26.32 45.77
C LEU A 1007 -31.12 -25.99 45.08
N ALA A 1008 -31.22 -26.31 43.79
CA ALA A 1008 -32.46 -26.23 43.03
C ALA A 1008 -32.82 -27.60 42.46
N PHE A 1009 -34.08 -28.00 42.56
CA PHE A 1009 -34.60 -29.18 41.91
C PHE A 1009 -36.13 -29.10 41.76
N SER A 1010 -36.67 -29.93 40.87
CA SER A 1010 -38.10 -30.14 40.73
C SER A 1010 -38.43 -31.61 40.93
N PHE A 1011 -39.59 -31.91 41.51
CA PHE A 1011 -40.03 -33.28 41.73
C PHE A 1011 -41.52 -33.46 41.51
N SER A 1012 -41.93 -34.65 41.08
CA SER A 1012 -43.34 -35.08 41.05
C SER A 1012 -43.46 -36.50 41.59
N THR A 1013 -44.35 -36.69 42.57
CA THR A 1013 -44.58 -37.99 43.19
C THR A 1013 -45.97 -38.10 43.80
N SER A 1014 -46.51 -39.31 43.85
CA SER A 1014 -47.69 -39.68 44.62
C SER A 1014 -47.34 -40.56 45.84
N SER A 1015 -46.04 -40.74 46.13
CA SER A 1015 -45.52 -41.65 47.15
C SER A 1015 -44.90 -40.86 48.32
N ALA A 1016 -45.44 -41.07 49.51
CA ALA A 1016 -44.91 -40.55 50.76
C ALA A 1016 -45.08 -41.58 51.90
N PRO A 1017 -44.17 -41.67 52.88
CA PRO A 1017 -42.94 -40.88 53.06
C PRO A 1017 -41.81 -41.29 52.09
N SER A 1018 -40.92 -40.37 51.72
CA SER A 1018 -39.77 -40.66 50.85
C SER A 1018 -38.62 -39.67 51.01
N ILE A 1019 -37.39 -40.06 50.62
CA ILE A 1019 -36.21 -39.19 50.62
C ILE A 1019 -35.87 -38.71 49.20
N LEU A 1020 -35.85 -37.40 48.99
CA LEU A 1020 -35.60 -36.81 47.68
C LEU A 1020 -34.10 -36.65 47.42
N LEU A 1021 -33.41 -36.01 48.36
CA LEU A 1021 -32.00 -35.68 48.28
C LEU A 1021 -31.36 -35.80 49.66
N TYR A 1022 -30.14 -36.33 49.69
CA TYR A 1022 -29.34 -36.48 50.89
C TYR A 1022 -27.88 -36.16 50.58
N ILE A 1023 -27.29 -35.25 51.34
CA ILE A 1023 -25.87 -34.92 51.25
C ILE A 1023 -25.27 -35.26 52.61
N SER A 1024 -24.35 -36.22 52.64
CA SER A 1024 -23.63 -36.59 53.85
C SER A 1024 -22.18 -36.18 53.76
N SER A 1025 -21.63 -35.69 54.87
CA SER A 1025 -20.19 -35.65 55.11
C SER A 1025 -19.69 -37.00 55.66
N ARG A 1026 -18.38 -37.16 55.84
CA ARG A 1026 -17.80 -38.29 56.59
C ARG A 1026 -18.00 -38.18 58.11
N THR A 1027 -18.33 -36.98 58.60
CA THR A 1027 -18.81 -36.72 59.97
C THR A 1027 -20.31 -37.06 60.07
N GLN A 1028 -20.92 -36.98 61.27
CA GLN A 1028 -22.37 -37.18 61.45
C GLN A 1028 -23.24 -36.08 60.79
N ASP A 1029 -22.62 -35.16 60.04
CA ASP A 1029 -23.25 -33.98 59.49
C ASP A 1029 -23.88 -34.27 58.14
N TYR A 1030 -25.12 -33.82 57.95
CA TYR A 1030 -25.86 -34.03 56.72
C TYR A 1030 -26.89 -32.94 56.46
N MET A 1031 -27.25 -32.82 55.18
CA MET A 1031 -28.43 -32.12 54.69
C MET A 1031 -29.35 -33.14 54.03
N ALA A 1032 -30.63 -33.17 54.40
CA ALA A 1032 -31.61 -34.07 53.82
C ALA A 1032 -32.90 -33.32 53.47
N VAL A 1033 -33.47 -33.65 52.32
CA VAL A 1033 -34.80 -33.20 51.91
C VAL A 1033 -35.71 -34.41 51.80
N VAL A 1034 -36.77 -34.44 52.62
CA VAL A 1034 -37.68 -35.59 52.76
C VAL A 1034 -39.14 -35.18 52.63
N LEU A 1035 -39.97 -36.09 52.15
CA LEU A 1035 -41.44 -36.00 52.21
C LEU A 1035 -41.94 -36.79 53.42
N ARG A 1036 -42.69 -36.11 54.29
CA ARG A 1036 -43.33 -36.72 55.46
C ARG A 1036 -44.50 -37.60 55.07
N GLN A 1037 -44.99 -38.40 56.00
CA GLN A 1037 -46.10 -39.34 55.76
C GLN A 1037 -47.43 -38.66 55.38
N ASN A 1038 -47.61 -37.38 55.76
CA ASN A 1038 -48.71 -36.54 55.32
C ASN A 1038 -48.43 -35.79 53.99
N GLY A 1039 -47.31 -36.10 53.33
CA GLY A 1039 -46.85 -35.51 52.07
C GLY A 1039 -46.28 -34.10 52.17
N THR A 1040 -46.09 -33.56 53.36
CA THR A 1040 -45.43 -32.26 53.56
C THR A 1040 -43.91 -32.38 53.39
N LEU A 1041 -43.27 -31.36 52.82
CA LEU A 1041 -41.83 -31.33 52.56
C LEU A 1041 -41.08 -30.80 53.78
N GLN A 1042 -40.05 -31.53 54.20
CA GLN A 1042 -39.21 -31.17 55.35
C GLN A 1042 -37.73 -31.18 54.95
N LEU A 1043 -37.06 -30.08 55.26
CA LEU A 1043 -35.60 -29.94 55.18
C LEU A 1043 -34.99 -30.24 56.54
N ARG A 1044 -33.92 -31.02 56.58
CA ARG A 1044 -33.23 -31.43 57.80
C ARG A 1044 -31.74 -31.14 57.67
N TYR A 1045 -31.17 -30.44 58.64
CA TYR A 1045 -29.74 -30.21 58.79
C TYR A 1045 -29.25 -30.80 60.10
N ASN A 1046 -28.17 -31.57 60.05
CA ASN A 1046 -27.35 -31.89 61.21
C ASN A 1046 -25.96 -31.36 60.89
N LEU A 1047 -25.47 -30.35 61.61
CA LEU A 1047 -24.18 -29.70 61.35
C LEU A 1047 -23.24 -29.80 62.57
N GLY A 1048 -23.54 -30.66 63.54
CA GLY A 1048 -22.82 -30.73 64.81
C GLY A 1048 -23.30 -29.68 65.83
N GLY A 1049 -23.13 -30.00 67.13
CA GLY A 1049 -23.49 -29.13 68.27
C GLY A 1049 -24.65 -29.64 69.13
N LEU A 1050 -25.67 -30.28 68.54
CA LEU A 1050 -26.84 -30.84 69.25
C LEU A 1050 -27.13 -32.30 68.88
N ARG A 1051 -27.97 -32.97 69.70
CA ARG A 1051 -28.33 -34.39 69.55
C ARG A 1051 -29.48 -34.64 68.57
N GLU A 1052 -30.27 -33.61 68.25
CA GLU A 1052 -31.37 -33.68 67.27
C GLU A 1052 -31.10 -32.75 66.08
N PRO A 1053 -31.48 -33.15 64.85
CA PRO A 1053 -31.27 -32.34 63.65
C PRO A 1053 -32.22 -31.14 63.62
N PHE A 1054 -31.74 -30.02 63.08
CA PHE A 1054 -32.57 -28.86 62.76
C PHE A 1054 -33.52 -29.19 61.62
N THR A 1055 -34.83 -29.10 61.86
CA THR A 1055 -35.85 -29.41 60.85
C THR A 1055 -36.67 -28.18 60.49
N VAL A 1056 -36.81 -27.92 59.20
CA VAL A 1056 -37.68 -26.87 58.65
C VAL A 1056 -38.79 -27.53 57.84
N ASP A 1057 -40.04 -27.30 58.25
CA ASP A 1057 -41.21 -27.69 57.48
C ASP A 1057 -41.45 -26.65 56.39
N LEU A 1058 -41.15 -27.00 55.13
CA LEU A 1058 -41.08 -26.06 54.01
C LEU A 1058 -42.46 -25.70 53.44
N ASP A 1059 -43.44 -26.62 53.54
CA ASP A 1059 -44.82 -26.39 53.13
C ASP A 1059 -45.77 -27.24 54.02
N GLN A 1060 -46.92 -26.67 54.40
CA GLN A 1060 -47.96 -27.38 55.15
C GLN A 1060 -48.91 -28.18 54.24
N ARG A 1061 -48.81 -28.01 52.91
CA ARG A 1061 -49.60 -28.76 51.92
C ARG A 1061 -49.00 -30.13 51.62
N ASN A 1062 -49.85 -31.04 51.20
CA ASN A 1062 -49.44 -32.35 50.69
C ASN A 1062 -48.87 -32.20 49.27
N LEU A 1063 -47.54 -32.26 49.13
CA LEU A 1063 -46.81 -32.19 47.86
C LEU A 1063 -46.66 -33.55 47.17
N ALA A 1064 -47.08 -34.65 47.80
CA ALA A 1064 -47.16 -35.98 47.19
C ALA A 1064 -48.48 -36.16 46.42
N ASN A 1065 -48.83 -35.17 45.60
CA ASN A 1065 -50.09 -35.07 44.86
C ASN A 1065 -49.98 -35.47 43.38
N GLY A 1066 -48.80 -35.93 42.94
CA GLY A 1066 -48.50 -36.30 41.56
C GLY A 1066 -48.22 -35.13 40.62
N GLN A 1067 -48.30 -33.88 41.08
CA GLN A 1067 -47.97 -32.68 40.29
C GLN A 1067 -46.49 -32.29 40.43
N PRO A 1068 -45.90 -31.57 39.45
CA PRO A 1068 -44.53 -31.10 39.53
C PRO A 1068 -44.38 -29.90 40.46
N HIS A 1069 -43.51 -30.01 41.46
CA HIS A 1069 -43.15 -28.94 42.39
C HIS A 1069 -41.70 -28.53 42.17
N SER A 1070 -41.40 -27.23 42.18
CA SER A 1070 -40.02 -26.72 42.11
C SER A 1070 -39.58 -26.16 43.44
N VAL A 1071 -38.41 -26.58 43.91
CA VAL A 1071 -37.85 -26.23 45.21
C VAL A 1071 -36.48 -25.59 44.99
N ASN A 1072 -36.28 -24.41 45.55
CA ASN A 1072 -34.99 -23.74 45.61
C ASN A 1072 -34.63 -23.49 47.08
N ILE A 1073 -33.43 -23.89 47.47
CA ILE A 1073 -32.92 -23.81 48.84
C ILE A 1073 -31.54 -23.17 48.76
N THR A 1074 -31.41 -21.97 49.31
CA THR A 1074 -30.15 -21.26 49.44
C THR A 1074 -29.82 -21.14 50.92
N ARG A 1075 -28.67 -21.68 51.35
CA ARG A 1075 -28.13 -21.43 52.69
C ARG A 1075 -26.92 -20.53 52.59
N VAL A 1076 -26.85 -19.49 53.41
CA VAL A 1076 -25.68 -18.63 53.60
C VAL A 1076 -25.42 -18.58 55.09
N GLU A 1077 -24.33 -19.20 55.53
CA GLU A 1077 -23.97 -19.39 56.93
C GLU A 1077 -25.14 -19.95 57.74
N ARG A 1078 -25.80 -19.12 58.56
CA ARG A 1078 -26.92 -19.50 59.40
C ARG A 1078 -28.29 -19.21 58.80
N ASP A 1079 -28.35 -18.52 57.67
CA ASP A 1079 -29.59 -18.13 57.02
C ASP A 1079 -29.97 -19.12 55.94
N ILE A 1080 -31.19 -19.65 56.02
CA ILE A 1080 -31.77 -20.55 55.02
C ILE A 1080 -32.94 -19.81 54.36
N TYR A 1081 -32.86 -19.69 53.03
CA TYR A 1081 -33.92 -19.19 52.17
C TYR A 1081 -34.49 -20.36 51.37
N VAL A 1082 -35.77 -20.66 51.58
CA VAL A 1082 -36.46 -21.71 50.84
C VAL A 1082 -37.59 -21.10 50.03
N GLN A 1083 -37.70 -21.52 48.77
CA GLN A 1083 -38.76 -21.15 47.85
C GLN A 1083 -39.36 -22.42 47.21
N VAL A 1084 -40.63 -22.69 47.49
CA VAL A 1084 -41.40 -23.77 46.86
C VAL A 1084 -42.42 -23.17 45.88
N LYS A 1085 -42.45 -23.64 44.64
CA LYS A 1085 -43.38 -23.20 43.57
C LYS A 1085 -44.19 -24.39 43.06
N GLU A 1086 -45.50 -24.26 43.11
CA GLU A 1086 -46.50 -25.21 42.58
C GLU A 1086 -46.95 -24.82 41.16
N ASP A 1087 -46.87 -23.53 40.80
CA ASP A 1087 -46.90 -22.97 39.44
C ASP A 1087 -46.55 -21.46 39.50
N ILE A 1088 -46.28 -20.80 38.35
CA ILE A 1088 -45.55 -19.51 38.17
C ILE A 1088 -45.96 -18.30 39.06
N ILE A 1089 -47.07 -18.34 39.82
CA ILE A 1089 -47.68 -17.14 40.40
C ILE A 1089 -47.58 -17.03 41.95
N HIS A 1090 -47.19 -18.08 42.68
CA HIS A 1090 -47.03 -17.97 44.14
C HIS A 1090 -45.68 -18.50 44.61
N SER A 1091 -44.89 -17.64 45.25
CA SER A 1091 -43.69 -18.03 45.99
C SER A 1091 -43.71 -17.41 47.39
N LEU A 1092 -43.66 -18.24 48.41
CA LEU A 1092 -43.24 -17.81 49.75
C LEU A 1092 -41.74 -18.03 49.86
N SER A 1093 -40.99 -16.97 50.16
CA SER A 1093 -39.61 -17.07 50.64
C SER A 1093 -39.66 -16.89 52.14
N VAL A 1094 -39.37 -17.95 52.90
CA VAL A 1094 -39.36 -17.88 54.37
C VAL A 1094 -37.90 -17.94 54.83
N PRO A 1095 -37.38 -16.90 55.51
CA PRO A 1095 -36.07 -16.95 56.13
C PRO A 1095 -36.14 -17.79 57.42
N HIS A 1096 -35.25 -18.76 57.53
CA HIS A 1096 -35.04 -19.53 58.76
C HIS A 1096 -33.59 -19.32 59.21
N VAL A 1097 -33.39 -19.09 60.51
CA VAL A 1097 -32.06 -18.85 61.10
C VAL A 1097 -31.75 -19.98 62.08
N PHE A 1098 -30.54 -20.55 62.01
CA PHE A 1098 -30.08 -21.50 63.03
C PHE A 1098 -29.98 -20.83 64.41
N SER A 1099 -30.21 -21.58 65.50
CA SER A 1099 -29.86 -21.09 66.84
C SER A 1099 -28.34 -20.99 67.01
N GLU A 1100 -27.86 -20.15 67.93
CA GLU A 1100 -26.41 -19.96 68.16
C GLU A 1100 -25.66 -21.25 68.55
N GLU A 1101 -26.38 -22.30 68.95
CA GLU A 1101 -25.88 -23.61 69.39
C GLU A 1101 -25.54 -24.58 68.23
N HIS A 1102 -25.87 -24.25 66.98
CA HIS A 1102 -25.53 -25.07 65.81
C HIS A 1102 -24.27 -24.53 65.11
N ASP A 1103 -23.42 -25.42 64.61
CA ASP A 1103 -22.31 -25.05 63.74
C ASP A 1103 -22.83 -24.49 62.40
N SER A 1104 -22.03 -23.66 61.73
CA SER A 1104 -22.35 -23.02 60.46
C SER A 1104 -21.70 -23.70 59.24
N ASN A 1105 -20.91 -24.76 59.46
CA ASN A 1105 -20.10 -25.39 58.43
C ASN A 1105 -20.51 -26.84 58.11
N LEU A 1106 -20.54 -27.20 56.83
CA LEU A 1106 -20.66 -28.59 56.36
C LEU A 1106 -19.28 -29.06 55.83
N PRO A 1107 -18.53 -29.91 56.57
CA PRO A 1107 -17.14 -30.26 56.23
C PRO A 1107 -16.96 -31.15 54.99
N GLY A 1108 -15.78 -31.03 54.35
CA GLY A 1108 -15.55 -31.11 52.91
C GLY A 1108 -15.33 -32.47 52.19
N GLU A 1109 -15.95 -33.57 52.61
CA GLU A 1109 -15.98 -34.80 51.80
C GLU A 1109 -17.40 -35.31 51.62
N ASN A 1110 -18.18 -34.55 50.85
CA ASN A 1110 -19.62 -34.74 50.76
C ASN A 1110 -20.00 -35.70 49.62
N THR A 1111 -20.88 -36.65 49.90
CA THR A 1111 -21.52 -37.48 48.87
C THR A 1111 -22.98 -37.09 48.76
N LEU A 1112 -23.43 -36.81 47.53
CA LEU A 1112 -24.81 -36.46 47.22
C LEU A 1112 -25.54 -37.69 46.68
N PHE A 1113 -26.66 -38.03 47.32
CA PHE A 1113 -27.57 -39.08 46.93
C PHE A 1113 -28.92 -38.51 46.50
N LEU A 1114 -29.48 -39.06 45.42
CA LEU A 1114 -30.84 -38.77 44.96
C LEU A 1114 -31.68 -40.04 45.03
N GLY A 1115 -32.91 -39.88 45.52
CA GLY A 1115 -33.97 -40.88 45.53
C GLY A 1115 -33.84 -41.99 46.58
N LYS A 1116 -32.64 -42.48 46.86
CA LYS A 1116 -32.40 -43.40 47.97
C LYS A 1116 -30.97 -43.28 48.46
N VAL A 1117 -30.78 -43.49 49.77
CA VAL A 1117 -29.48 -43.42 50.44
C VAL A 1117 -28.95 -44.83 50.65
N PHE A 1118 -27.70 -45.06 50.29
CA PHE A 1118 -26.97 -46.29 50.52
C PHE A 1118 -25.75 -45.99 51.41
N GLU A 1119 -25.44 -46.90 52.35
CA GLU A 1119 -24.50 -46.70 53.46
C GLU A 1119 -23.27 -45.83 53.13
N THR A 1120 -23.22 -44.66 53.79
CA THR A 1120 -21.99 -43.91 54.10
C THR A 1120 -22.17 -43.24 55.46
N GLY A 1121 -21.53 -43.77 56.52
CA GLY A 1121 -21.48 -43.16 57.86
C GLY A 1121 -22.60 -43.56 58.84
N GLN A 1122 -22.58 -43.02 60.07
CA GLN A 1122 -23.69 -43.13 61.03
C GLN A 1122 -24.85 -42.25 60.57
N ILE A 1123 -25.75 -42.80 59.76
CA ILE A 1123 -26.94 -42.12 59.28
C ILE A 1123 -27.97 -42.05 60.41
N ASP A 1124 -28.75 -40.95 60.50
CA ASP A 1124 -29.89 -40.85 61.40
C ASP A 1124 -30.82 -42.09 61.23
N PRO A 1125 -30.92 -42.96 62.25
CA PRO A 1125 -31.73 -44.18 62.16
C PRO A 1125 -33.19 -43.88 61.83
N VAL A 1126 -33.71 -42.74 62.32
CA VAL A 1126 -35.07 -42.28 62.04
C VAL A 1126 -35.25 -41.97 60.56
N LEU A 1127 -34.22 -41.44 59.91
CA LEU A 1127 -34.27 -41.08 58.50
C LEU A 1127 -34.27 -42.32 57.61
N ILE A 1128 -33.48 -43.32 57.96
CA ILE A 1128 -33.39 -44.60 57.24
C ILE A 1128 -34.64 -45.46 57.43
N GLU A 1129 -35.10 -45.64 58.67
CA GLU A 1129 -36.29 -46.45 58.96
C GLU A 1129 -37.56 -45.85 58.35
N LYS A 1130 -37.69 -44.52 58.35
CA LYS A 1130 -38.94 -43.84 57.98
C LYS A 1130 -39.04 -43.40 56.52
N TYR A 1131 -37.94 -43.02 55.87
CA TYR A 1131 -37.98 -42.38 54.54
C TYR A 1131 -37.21 -43.15 53.44
N ASN A 1132 -36.34 -44.10 53.80
CA ASN A 1132 -35.42 -44.74 52.85
C ASN A 1132 -35.89 -46.09 52.29
N THR A 1133 -37.00 -46.64 52.79
CA THR A 1133 -37.58 -47.92 52.34
C THR A 1133 -39.04 -47.72 51.91
N PRO A 1134 -39.36 -47.76 50.60
CA PRO A 1134 -38.52 -48.15 49.46
C PRO A 1134 -37.62 -47.03 48.89
N GLY A 1135 -37.70 -45.81 49.42
CA GLY A 1135 -37.07 -44.60 48.86
C GLY A 1135 -38.05 -43.77 48.02
N PHE A 1136 -37.54 -42.81 47.24
CA PHE A 1136 -38.33 -42.01 46.31
C PHE A 1136 -38.78 -42.81 45.12
N VAL A 1137 -40.07 -42.69 44.82
CA VAL A 1137 -40.69 -43.20 43.60
C VAL A 1137 -41.38 -42.02 42.94
N GLY A 1138 -40.98 -41.67 41.73
CA GLY A 1138 -41.44 -40.45 41.07
C GLY A 1138 -40.40 -39.89 40.13
N CYS A 1139 -40.55 -38.63 39.75
CA CYS A 1139 -39.64 -37.97 38.82
C CYS A 1139 -38.89 -36.83 39.50
N LEU A 1140 -37.57 -36.76 39.28
CA LEU A 1140 -36.72 -35.61 39.66
C LEU A 1140 -36.24 -34.93 38.38
N SER A 1141 -36.24 -33.59 38.34
CA SER A 1141 -35.66 -32.81 37.24
C SER A 1141 -34.98 -31.55 37.75
N ARG A 1142 -34.19 -30.90 36.89
CA ARG A 1142 -33.49 -29.64 37.19
C ARG A 1142 -32.60 -29.69 38.44
N VAL A 1143 -32.11 -30.88 38.80
CA VAL A 1143 -31.28 -31.06 40.01
C VAL A 1143 -29.93 -30.37 39.80
N GLN A 1144 -29.73 -29.26 40.48
CA GLN A 1144 -28.52 -28.45 40.48
C GLN A 1144 -28.12 -28.19 41.93
N PHE A 1145 -26.89 -28.57 42.28
CA PHE A 1145 -26.27 -28.25 43.56
C PHE A 1145 -25.01 -27.44 43.29
N ASN A 1146 -25.00 -26.16 43.68
CA ASN A 1146 -23.98 -25.18 43.31
C ASN A 1146 -23.75 -25.18 41.77
N SER A 1147 -22.53 -25.41 41.30
CA SER A 1147 -22.16 -25.51 39.89
C SER A 1147 -22.32 -26.92 39.29
N ILE A 1148 -22.86 -27.90 40.04
CA ILE A 1148 -22.92 -29.31 39.66
C ILE A 1148 -24.35 -29.75 39.35
N ALA A 1149 -24.53 -30.48 38.24
CA ALA A 1149 -25.79 -31.09 37.83
C ALA A 1149 -25.74 -32.63 37.95
N PRO A 1150 -25.92 -33.21 39.16
CA PRO A 1150 -25.65 -34.63 39.42
C PRO A 1150 -26.56 -35.58 38.64
N LEU A 1151 -27.84 -35.23 38.49
CA LEU A 1151 -28.79 -36.04 37.72
C LEU A 1151 -28.45 -36.06 36.22
N LYS A 1152 -28.03 -34.92 35.67
CA LYS A 1152 -27.60 -34.82 34.27
C LYS A 1152 -26.34 -35.65 34.02
N ALA A 1153 -25.38 -35.59 34.94
CA ALA A 1153 -24.17 -36.40 34.86
C ALA A 1153 -24.49 -37.90 34.83
N ALA A 1154 -25.48 -38.37 35.62
CA ALA A 1154 -25.91 -39.76 35.62
C ALA A 1154 -26.58 -40.21 34.30
N LEU A 1155 -27.28 -39.31 33.61
CA LEU A 1155 -28.04 -39.58 32.38
C LEU A 1155 -27.23 -39.38 31.08
N ARG A 1156 -26.07 -38.72 31.15
CA ARG A 1156 -25.23 -38.34 29.99
C ARG A 1156 -23.81 -38.90 30.15
N THR A 1157 -23.65 -40.22 30.03
CA THR A 1157 -22.39 -40.95 30.26
C THR A 1157 -21.40 -40.85 29.10
N GLN A 1158 -20.97 -39.66 28.71
CA GLN A 1158 -19.94 -39.46 27.67
C GLN A 1158 -18.59 -38.97 28.22
N VAL A 1159 -18.48 -38.72 29.54
CA VAL A 1159 -17.27 -38.28 30.24
C VAL A 1159 -17.15 -39.06 31.56
N PRO A 1160 -15.94 -39.45 32.03
CA PRO A 1160 -15.78 -40.01 33.37
C PRO A 1160 -16.10 -38.95 34.43
N ALA A 1161 -17.38 -38.84 34.80
CA ALA A 1161 -17.89 -38.02 35.89
C ALA A 1161 -17.94 -38.86 37.19
N PRO A 1162 -17.78 -38.25 38.39
CA PRO A 1162 -17.79 -38.95 39.67
C PRO A 1162 -19.21 -39.36 40.11
N VAL A 1163 -19.98 -39.99 39.21
CA VAL A 1163 -21.38 -40.35 39.39
C VAL A 1163 -21.62 -41.84 39.14
N SER A 1164 -22.49 -42.45 39.94
CA SER A 1164 -22.94 -43.84 39.79
C SER A 1164 -24.43 -43.93 40.11
N HIS A 1165 -25.15 -44.89 39.53
CA HIS A 1165 -26.55 -45.11 39.86
C HIS A 1165 -26.83 -46.61 39.99
N GLN A 1166 -27.81 -46.97 40.82
CA GLN A 1166 -28.26 -48.34 41.05
C GLN A 1166 -29.79 -48.38 40.98
N GLY A 1167 -30.36 -49.43 40.37
CA GLY A 1167 -31.78 -49.50 40.04
C GLY A 1167 -32.07 -48.96 38.64
N LYS A 1168 -33.35 -48.81 38.30
CA LYS A 1168 -33.78 -48.37 36.98
C LYS A 1168 -34.05 -46.87 36.99
N LEU A 1169 -33.14 -46.12 36.36
CA LEU A 1169 -33.24 -44.68 36.13
C LEU A 1169 -33.56 -44.45 34.64
N VAL A 1170 -34.71 -43.86 34.35
CA VAL A 1170 -35.15 -43.60 32.96
C VAL A 1170 -35.30 -42.11 32.75
N GLU A 1171 -34.72 -41.57 31.67
CA GLU A 1171 -34.91 -40.15 31.33
C GLU A 1171 -36.40 -39.83 31.14
N SER A 1172 -36.86 -38.75 31.76
CA SER A 1172 -38.27 -38.35 31.75
C SER A 1172 -38.40 -36.83 31.80
N ASN A 1173 -39.45 -36.30 31.19
CA ASN A 1173 -39.76 -34.86 31.23
C ASN A 1173 -40.42 -34.41 32.54
N CYS A 1174 -40.64 -35.34 33.48
CA CYS A 1174 -41.20 -35.09 34.82
C CYS A 1174 -42.50 -34.28 34.89
N GLY A 1175 -43.29 -34.28 33.81
CA GLY A 1175 -44.54 -33.51 33.73
C GLY A 1175 -44.35 -32.01 33.45
N ALA A 1176 -43.15 -31.55 33.08
CA ALA A 1176 -42.94 -30.19 32.61
C ALA A 1176 -43.62 -30.01 31.24
N SER A 1177 -44.62 -29.13 31.16
CA SER A 1177 -45.18 -28.68 29.89
C SER A 1177 -44.07 -28.06 29.04
N PRO A 1178 -43.94 -28.40 27.75
CA PRO A 1178 -43.02 -27.69 26.88
C PRO A 1178 -43.40 -26.21 26.93
N LEU A 1179 -42.44 -25.34 27.27
CA LEU A 1179 -42.61 -23.89 27.18
C LEU A 1179 -42.99 -23.56 25.73
N THR A 1180 -44.29 -23.43 25.48
CA THR A 1180 -44.81 -22.82 24.27
C THR A 1180 -44.33 -21.39 24.28
N ILE A 1181 -43.36 -21.11 23.41
CA ILE A 1181 -42.97 -19.76 23.02
C ILE A 1181 -44.27 -18.98 22.70
N PRO A 1182 -44.47 -17.77 23.22
CA PRO A 1182 -45.67 -17.00 22.94
C PRO A 1182 -45.89 -16.85 21.42
N PRO A 1183 -47.15 -16.93 20.94
CA PRO A 1183 -47.45 -16.90 19.51
C PRO A 1183 -47.38 -15.45 19.01
N ILE A 1184 -46.16 -14.93 18.86
CA ILE A 1184 -45.91 -13.69 18.11
C ILE A 1184 -44.96 -13.93 16.92
N LEU A 1185 -44.30 -15.10 16.86
CA LEU A 1185 -43.53 -15.52 15.67
C LEU A 1185 -44.28 -16.48 14.72
N GLY A 1186 -45.42 -17.05 15.14
CA GLY A 1186 -46.22 -17.95 14.29
C GLY A 1186 -47.01 -17.26 13.18
N LEU A 1187 -47.44 -16.01 13.38
CA LEU A 1187 -48.18 -15.27 12.34
C LEU A 1187 -47.27 -14.79 11.20
N ILE A 1188 -46.00 -14.48 11.48
CA ILE A 1188 -45.07 -13.98 10.47
C ILE A 1188 -44.58 -15.13 9.57
N MET A 1189 -44.35 -16.33 10.10
CA MET A 1189 -44.03 -17.49 9.27
C MET A 1189 -45.21 -18.00 8.43
N LEU A 1190 -46.46 -17.87 8.91
CA LEU A 1190 -47.64 -18.22 8.11
C LEU A 1190 -47.94 -17.20 7.01
N ILE A 1191 -47.64 -15.90 7.20
CA ILE A 1191 -47.75 -14.88 6.15
C ILE A 1191 -46.65 -15.07 5.09
N ILE A 1192 -45.42 -15.40 5.51
CA ILE A 1192 -44.31 -15.64 4.57
C ILE A 1192 -44.50 -16.96 3.79
N MET A 1193 -45.07 -18.02 4.37
CA MET A 1193 -45.43 -19.22 3.62
C MET A 1193 -46.63 -19.01 2.67
N PHE A 1194 -47.58 -18.14 3.00
CA PHE A 1194 -48.71 -17.83 2.09
C PHE A 1194 -48.28 -16.98 0.88
N ASP A 1195 -47.29 -16.10 1.02
CA ASP A 1195 -46.74 -15.34 -0.10
C ASP A 1195 -45.77 -16.17 -0.97
N TYR A 1196 -45.06 -17.14 -0.39
CA TYR A 1196 -44.19 -18.06 -1.15
C TYR A 1196 -44.97 -19.12 -1.94
N LEU A 1197 -46.13 -19.57 -1.45
CA LEU A 1197 -47.01 -20.51 -2.16
C LEU A 1197 -47.87 -19.86 -3.27
N LYS A 1198 -47.97 -18.52 -3.32
CA LYS A 1198 -48.67 -17.80 -4.40
C LYS A 1198 -47.79 -17.42 -5.60
N CYS A 1199 -46.46 -17.50 -5.50
CA CYS A 1199 -45.54 -17.20 -6.61
C CYS A 1199 -45.04 -18.44 -7.38
N SER A 1200 -45.40 -19.66 -6.98
CA SER A 1200 -44.94 -20.90 -7.64
C SER A 1200 -45.97 -21.54 -8.59
N SER A 1201 -47.08 -20.87 -8.92
CA SER A 1201 -48.16 -21.44 -9.74
C SER A 1201 -48.56 -20.59 -10.96
N ASN A 1202 -47.63 -19.85 -11.56
CA ASN A 1202 -47.88 -19.07 -12.79
C ASN A 1202 -46.65 -19.01 -13.71
N LEU A 1203 -46.10 -20.17 -14.08
CA LEU A 1203 -45.12 -20.26 -15.16
C LEU A 1203 -45.18 -21.62 -15.88
N GLU A 1204 -46.37 -21.92 -16.42
CA GLU A 1204 -46.54 -22.67 -17.67
C GLU A 1204 -47.52 -21.84 -18.52
N LEU A 1205 -47.17 -21.61 -19.81
CA LEU A 1205 -47.77 -20.74 -20.83
C LEU A 1205 -47.27 -19.27 -20.88
N GLU A 1206 -46.09 -19.04 -21.47
CA GLU A 1206 -45.88 -18.46 -22.82
C GLU A 1206 -44.39 -18.49 -23.20
#